data_AF-A0A3P8PF39-F1
#
_entry.id   AF-A0A3P8PF39-F1
#
_cell.length_a   1.000
_cell.length_b   1.000
_cell.length_c   1.000
_cell.angle_alpha   90.00
_cell.angle_beta   90.00
_cell.angle_gamma   90.00
#
_symmetry.space_group_name_H-M   'P 1'
#
loop_
_entity.id
_entity.type
_entity.pdbx_description
1 polymer ?
#
loop_
_entity_poly.entity_id
_entity_poly.type
_entity_poly.pdbx_seq_one_letter_code
_entity_poly.pdbx_strand_id
1 'polypeptide(L)'
;MPATQQSPQDEQEKLLDEAVQAVKVQSFQMKRCLDKNKLMDALKHASNMLGELRTSMLSPKSYYELYATSHYLLITVGVVYVRSFPQSRKDILKDLVEMCRGVQHPLRGLFLRNYLLQCTRNILPDDGEGTEEMTGDINDSIDFVLLNFAEMNKLWVRMQHQGHSRDREKREKERQELRILVGTNLVRLSQLEGVNVEKYKQIVLPGVLEQVVNCRDSLAQEYLMECIIQVFPDEFHLQTLNPFLRSCAELHQHVNVKNIIIALIDRLALFAHREDGPGIPAEIKLFDIFSQQVATVIQSRQDMPSEDIVSLQVSLINLAMKCYPERVDYVDKVLESTVEIFNKLNLEHIATSSAVSKELTRLLKIPVDTYNNVLMVLQLKHFPPLFEYFDYESRKNMSCYVLSNTLDYNTTIVAQEQVDAILNLVSTLIQDQPDQPTEDPDPEDFAEEQSLVGRFIHLLHSEDPDQQYLILNTARKHFGAGGNQRIRYTLPPLVFAAYQLAFRYKENSSTDDKWEKKCQKIFSFAHQTISALIKAELAELPLRLFLQGALAAGEIGFENHETVAYEFMSQAFSLYEDEISDSKAQLAAITLIIGTFERMRCFSEENHEPLRTQCALAASKLLKKPDQCRAVSICAHLFWSGRSTDKNGEEIRDGKRVMECLKKALKIANQCMDPSLQVQLFIEILNRYVCFYERENDAVRQKNVCANQCEQDRRNN
;
A
#
# COMPACT_ATOMS: atom_id res chain seq x y z
N MET A 1 -71.23 -17.88 -46.45
CA MET A 1 -70.17 -17.87 -45.42
C MET A 1 -69.54 -19.25 -45.41
N PRO A 2 -68.28 -19.43 -45.83
CA PRO A 2 -67.60 -20.70 -45.65
C PRO A 2 -67.06 -20.76 -44.21
N ALA A 3 -67.27 -21.91 -43.55
CA ALA A 3 -66.66 -22.20 -42.26
C ALA A 3 -65.14 -22.18 -42.41
N THR A 4 -64.47 -21.32 -41.64
CA THR A 4 -63.02 -21.29 -41.49
C THR A 4 -62.56 -22.65 -40.95
N GLN A 5 -61.86 -23.43 -41.77
CA GLN A 5 -61.11 -24.60 -41.30
C GLN A 5 -60.07 -24.10 -40.29
N GLN A 6 -60.22 -24.51 -39.03
CA GLN A 6 -59.26 -24.20 -37.96
C GLN A 6 -57.90 -24.81 -38.33
N SER A 7 -56.83 -24.08 -38.08
CA SER A 7 -55.50 -24.61 -38.34
C SER A 7 -55.21 -25.75 -37.33
N PRO A 8 -54.42 -26.78 -37.71
CA PRO A 8 -54.05 -27.87 -36.80
C PRO A 8 -53.34 -27.40 -35.51
N GLN A 9 -52.80 -26.17 -35.53
CA GLN A 9 -52.19 -25.52 -34.37
C GLN A 9 -53.24 -24.98 -33.38
N ASP A 10 -54.29 -24.33 -33.88
CA ASP A 10 -55.37 -23.76 -33.04
C ASP A 10 -56.17 -24.88 -32.34
N GLU A 11 -56.34 -26.03 -33.02
CA GLU A 11 -57.04 -27.18 -32.46
C GLU A 11 -56.24 -27.85 -31.32
N GLN A 12 -54.90 -27.85 -31.42
CA GLN A 12 -54.02 -28.32 -30.35
C GLN A 12 -53.97 -27.38 -29.15
N GLU A 13 -53.98 -26.07 -29.40
CA GLU A 13 -53.97 -25.07 -28.33
C GLU A 13 -55.27 -25.14 -27.52
N LYS A 14 -56.41 -25.36 -28.20
CA LYS A 14 -57.70 -25.56 -27.56
C LYS A 14 -57.78 -26.83 -26.71
N LEU A 15 -57.31 -27.97 -27.23
CA LEU A 15 -57.26 -29.23 -26.48
C LEU A 15 -56.35 -29.12 -25.24
N LEU A 16 -55.25 -28.38 -25.36
CA LEU A 16 -54.36 -28.10 -24.25
C LEU A 16 -55.04 -27.22 -23.18
N ASP A 17 -55.68 -26.12 -23.59
CA ASP A 17 -56.36 -25.22 -22.68
C ASP A 17 -57.50 -25.91 -21.92
N GLU A 18 -58.26 -26.78 -22.60
CA GLU A 18 -59.32 -27.58 -21.96
C GLU A 18 -58.74 -28.52 -20.89
N ALA A 19 -57.66 -29.23 -21.21
CA ALA A 19 -57.00 -30.13 -20.25
C ALA A 19 -56.34 -29.36 -19.08
N VAL A 20 -55.68 -28.23 -19.35
CA VAL A 20 -55.08 -27.37 -18.33
C VAL A 20 -56.16 -26.76 -17.42
N GLN A 21 -57.30 -26.36 -17.98
CA GLN A 21 -58.42 -25.84 -17.22
C GLN A 21 -59.07 -26.92 -16.35
N ALA A 22 -59.22 -28.15 -16.86
CA ALA A 22 -59.67 -29.29 -16.07
C ALA A 22 -58.72 -29.57 -14.89
N VAL A 23 -57.40 -29.54 -15.14
CA VAL A 23 -56.38 -29.67 -14.09
C VAL A 23 -56.46 -28.53 -13.06
N LYS A 24 -56.70 -27.28 -13.48
CA LYS A 24 -56.91 -26.14 -12.57
C LYS A 24 -58.14 -26.30 -11.69
N VAL A 25 -59.26 -26.76 -12.26
CA VAL A 25 -60.50 -26.99 -11.50
C VAL A 25 -60.31 -28.10 -10.46
N GLN A 26 -59.73 -29.23 -10.87
CA GLN A 26 -59.50 -30.35 -9.96
C GLN A 26 -58.46 -30.01 -8.89
N SER A 27 -57.39 -29.27 -9.22
CA SER A 27 -56.40 -28.83 -8.23
C SER A 27 -56.96 -27.84 -7.20
N PHE A 28 -57.88 -26.96 -7.60
CA PHE A 28 -58.59 -26.07 -6.67
C PHE A 28 -59.46 -26.87 -5.70
N GLN A 29 -60.21 -27.85 -6.20
CA GLN A 29 -61.04 -28.72 -5.36
C GLN A 29 -60.19 -29.60 -4.44
N MET A 30 -59.06 -30.10 -4.93
CA MET A 30 -58.07 -30.82 -4.14
C MET A 30 -57.54 -29.97 -2.99
N LYS A 31 -57.07 -28.73 -3.25
CA LYS A 31 -56.62 -27.81 -2.19
C LYS A 31 -57.71 -27.55 -1.15
N ARG A 32 -58.94 -27.28 -1.59
CA ARG A 32 -60.08 -27.07 -0.68
C ARG A 32 -60.40 -28.29 0.17
N CYS A 33 -60.19 -29.51 -0.33
CA CYS A 33 -60.34 -30.73 0.44
C CYS A 33 -59.18 -30.93 1.43
N LEU A 34 -57.95 -30.58 1.03
CA LEU A 34 -56.78 -30.59 1.92
C LEU A 34 -56.95 -29.59 3.08
N ASP A 35 -57.41 -28.36 2.81
CA ASP A 35 -57.69 -27.34 3.84
C ASP A 35 -58.77 -27.80 4.84
N LYS A 36 -59.64 -28.72 4.42
CA LYS A 36 -60.71 -29.30 5.25
C LYS A 36 -60.32 -30.64 5.87
N ASN A 37 -59.06 -31.05 5.81
CA ASN A 37 -58.55 -32.35 6.25
C ASN A 37 -59.29 -33.57 5.65
N LYS A 38 -59.87 -33.41 4.46
CA LYS A 38 -60.55 -34.49 3.72
C LYS A 38 -59.61 -35.14 2.72
N LEU A 39 -58.67 -35.94 3.25
CA LEU A 39 -57.59 -36.52 2.45
C LEU A 39 -58.12 -37.40 1.31
N MET A 40 -59.05 -38.32 1.56
CA MET A 40 -59.58 -39.24 0.52
C MET A 40 -60.29 -38.49 -0.62
N ASP A 41 -61.01 -37.41 -0.31
CA ASP A 41 -61.64 -36.57 -1.33
C ASP A 41 -60.61 -35.78 -2.13
N ALA A 42 -59.56 -35.27 -1.46
CA ALA A 42 -58.44 -34.62 -2.14
C ALA A 42 -57.74 -35.59 -3.11
N LEU A 43 -57.52 -36.85 -2.71
CA LEU A 43 -56.92 -37.87 -3.56
C LEU A 43 -57.80 -38.25 -4.76
N LYS A 44 -59.13 -38.24 -4.59
CA LYS A 44 -60.06 -38.45 -5.69
C LYS A 44 -59.96 -37.32 -6.72
N HIS A 45 -59.87 -36.07 -6.27
CA HIS A 45 -59.64 -34.92 -7.15
C HIS A 45 -58.25 -34.97 -7.80
N ALA A 46 -57.22 -35.41 -7.08
CA ALA A 46 -55.88 -35.63 -7.62
C ALA A 46 -55.87 -36.74 -8.70
N SER A 47 -56.59 -37.84 -8.49
CA SER A 47 -56.71 -38.94 -9.46
C SER A 47 -57.45 -38.51 -10.72
N ASN A 48 -58.52 -37.72 -10.60
CA ASN A 48 -59.25 -37.19 -11.75
C ASN A 48 -58.39 -36.25 -12.58
N MET A 49 -57.62 -35.40 -11.90
CA MET A 49 -56.64 -34.50 -12.52
C MET A 49 -55.52 -35.25 -13.23
N LEU A 50 -54.95 -36.30 -12.62
CA LEU A 50 -53.97 -37.18 -13.26
C LEU A 50 -54.58 -37.98 -14.43
N GLY A 51 -55.89 -38.18 -14.43
CA GLY A 51 -56.63 -38.77 -15.55
C GLY A 51 -56.48 -38.00 -16.86
N GLU A 52 -56.33 -36.68 -16.80
CA GLU A 52 -56.10 -35.82 -17.97
C GLU A 52 -54.77 -36.13 -18.67
N LEU A 53 -53.80 -36.71 -17.95
CA LEU A 53 -52.53 -37.17 -18.53
C LEU A 53 -52.68 -38.44 -19.37
N ARG A 54 -53.82 -39.14 -19.35
CA ARG A 54 -54.04 -40.34 -20.18
C ARG A 54 -54.38 -40.02 -21.64
N THR A 55 -54.53 -38.73 -21.98
CA THR A 55 -54.87 -38.31 -23.34
C THR A 55 -53.74 -38.60 -24.34
N SER A 56 -54.08 -39.28 -25.44
CA SER A 56 -53.18 -39.50 -26.59
C SER A 56 -53.38 -38.49 -27.71
N MET A 57 -54.27 -37.51 -27.51
CA MET A 57 -54.72 -36.56 -28.54
C MET A 57 -53.86 -35.29 -28.60
N LEU A 58 -52.95 -35.09 -27.64
CA LEU A 58 -52.10 -33.89 -27.58
C LEU A 58 -50.79 -34.10 -28.36
N SER A 59 -50.32 -33.03 -29.00
CA SER A 59 -48.98 -33.02 -29.59
C SER A 59 -47.91 -33.21 -28.50
N PRO A 60 -46.71 -33.74 -28.82
CA PRO A 60 -45.65 -33.91 -27.81
C PRO A 60 -45.31 -32.61 -27.05
N LYS A 61 -45.42 -31.44 -27.70
CA LYS A 61 -45.18 -30.13 -27.09
C LYS A 61 -46.31 -29.73 -26.12
N SER A 62 -47.56 -29.91 -26.54
CA SER A 62 -48.76 -29.60 -25.73
C SER A 62 -48.90 -30.57 -24.55
N TYR A 63 -48.70 -31.86 -24.79
CA TYR A 63 -48.72 -32.90 -23.75
C TYR A 63 -47.66 -32.61 -22.67
N TYR A 64 -46.49 -32.12 -23.08
CA TYR A 64 -45.42 -31.73 -22.15
C TYR A 64 -45.79 -30.54 -21.24
N GLU A 65 -46.62 -29.60 -21.69
CA GLU A 65 -47.15 -28.50 -20.86
C GLU A 65 -48.17 -28.97 -19.83
N LEU A 66 -49.08 -29.86 -20.24
CA LEU A 66 -50.02 -30.52 -19.33
C LEU A 66 -49.29 -31.39 -18.29
N TYR A 67 -48.27 -32.13 -18.74
CA TYR A 67 -47.44 -33.00 -17.93
C TYR A 67 -46.65 -32.25 -16.86
N ALA A 68 -46.08 -31.09 -17.22
CA ALA A 68 -45.38 -30.23 -16.27
C ALA A 68 -46.31 -29.77 -15.14
N THR A 69 -47.51 -29.29 -15.47
CA THR A 69 -48.51 -28.81 -14.49
C THR A 69 -48.91 -29.91 -13.50
N SER A 70 -49.05 -31.14 -13.97
CA SER A 70 -49.44 -32.28 -13.14
C SER A 70 -48.34 -32.76 -12.17
N HIS A 71 -47.06 -32.60 -12.52
CA HIS A 71 -45.95 -32.96 -11.62
C HIS A 71 -45.84 -32.04 -10.39
N TYR A 72 -46.12 -30.75 -10.53
CA TYR A 72 -46.20 -29.83 -9.38
C TYR A 72 -47.26 -30.26 -8.36
N LEU A 73 -48.35 -30.83 -8.84
CA LEU A 73 -49.44 -31.31 -7.99
C LEU A 73 -49.09 -32.65 -7.35
N LEU A 74 -48.40 -33.54 -8.06
CA LEU A 74 -47.86 -34.79 -7.49
C LEU A 74 -46.89 -34.49 -6.34
N ILE A 75 -46.00 -33.50 -6.49
CA ILE A 75 -45.11 -33.04 -5.40
C ILE A 75 -45.93 -32.56 -4.20
N THR A 76 -46.97 -31.76 -4.45
CA THR A 76 -47.83 -31.21 -3.39
C THR A 76 -48.55 -32.32 -2.62
N VAL A 77 -49.11 -33.30 -3.35
CA VAL A 77 -49.75 -34.48 -2.76
C VAL A 77 -48.73 -35.33 -2.01
N GLY A 78 -47.55 -35.57 -2.59
CA GLY A 78 -46.48 -36.35 -1.98
C GLY A 78 -46.00 -35.76 -0.65
N VAL A 79 -45.82 -34.44 -0.56
CA VAL A 79 -45.45 -33.75 0.68
C VAL A 79 -46.53 -33.90 1.76
N VAL A 80 -47.81 -33.84 1.38
CA VAL A 80 -48.93 -34.10 2.31
C VAL A 80 -48.94 -35.56 2.77
N TYR A 81 -48.67 -36.50 1.87
CA TYR A 81 -48.54 -37.91 2.21
C TYR A 81 -47.41 -38.17 3.19
N VAL A 82 -46.23 -37.58 2.97
CA VAL A 82 -45.09 -37.70 3.90
C VAL A 82 -45.47 -37.22 5.30
N ARG A 83 -46.24 -36.12 5.40
CA ARG A 83 -46.73 -35.61 6.69
C ARG A 83 -47.81 -36.48 7.32
N SER A 84 -48.66 -37.09 6.51
CA SER A 84 -49.82 -37.88 6.99
C SER A 84 -49.45 -39.34 7.28
N PHE A 85 -48.42 -39.87 6.63
CA PHE A 85 -47.95 -41.24 6.72
C PHE A 85 -46.41 -41.26 6.83
N PRO A 86 -45.87 -41.01 8.03
CA PRO A 86 -44.41 -40.97 8.24
C PRO A 86 -43.70 -42.29 7.86
N GLN A 87 -44.41 -43.41 7.88
CA GLN A 87 -43.91 -44.72 7.51
C GLN A 87 -43.55 -44.87 6.02
N SER A 88 -44.09 -44.03 5.12
CA SER A 88 -43.76 -44.04 3.69
C SER A 88 -42.87 -42.87 3.27
N ARG A 89 -42.32 -42.13 4.23
CA ARG A 89 -41.52 -40.93 3.98
C ARG A 89 -40.35 -41.19 3.05
N LYS A 90 -39.51 -42.18 3.37
CA LYS A 90 -38.33 -42.54 2.57
C LYS A 90 -38.69 -42.87 1.13
N ASP A 91 -39.67 -43.75 0.96
CA ASP A 91 -40.07 -44.26 -0.35
C ASP A 91 -40.69 -43.14 -1.21
N ILE A 92 -41.54 -42.30 -0.62
CA ILE A 92 -42.16 -41.19 -1.34
C ILE A 92 -41.14 -40.14 -1.74
N LEU A 93 -40.20 -39.78 -0.85
CA LEU A 93 -39.15 -38.83 -1.21
C LEU A 93 -38.30 -39.36 -2.36
N LYS A 94 -37.90 -40.65 -2.30
CA LYS A 94 -37.15 -41.31 -3.37
C LYS A 94 -37.94 -41.35 -4.68
N ASP A 95 -39.22 -41.72 -4.63
CA ASP A 95 -40.09 -41.74 -5.82
C ASP A 95 -40.27 -40.34 -6.41
N LEU A 96 -40.49 -39.31 -5.60
CA LEU A 96 -40.69 -37.94 -6.10
C LEU A 96 -39.47 -37.43 -6.87
N VAL A 97 -38.25 -37.65 -6.35
CA VAL A 97 -37.03 -37.21 -7.04
C VAL A 97 -36.73 -38.03 -8.30
N GLU A 98 -37.05 -39.33 -8.28
CA GLU A 98 -36.93 -40.24 -9.43
C GLU A 98 -37.95 -39.90 -10.52
N MET A 99 -39.21 -39.67 -10.17
CA MET A 99 -40.27 -39.26 -11.11
C MET A 99 -39.97 -37.91 -11.76
N CYS A 100 -39.30 -37.00 -11.05
CA CYS A 100 -38.82 -35.74 -11.64
C CYS A 100 -37.77 -35.96 -12.75
N ARG A 101 -37.19 -37.15 -12.93
CA ARG A 101 -36.37 -37.47 -14.12
C ARG A 101 -37.18 -37.50 -15.41
N GLY A 102 -38.51 -37.61 -15.36
CA GLY A 102 -39.35 -37.51 -16.56
C GLY A 102 -39.29 -36.15 -17.25
N VAL A 103 -38.94 -35.08 -16.53
CA VAL A 103 -38.88 -33.71 -17.05
C VAL A 103 -37.45 -33.33 -17.40
N GLN A 104 -37.04 -33.62 -18.64
CA GLN A 104 -35.68 -33.38 -19.14
C GLN A 104 -35.47 -31.98 -19.78
N HIS A 105 -36.51 -31.17 -19.92
CA HIS A 105 -36.34 -29.80 -20.43
C HIS A 105 -35.61 -28.94 -19.39
N PRO A 106 -34.54 -28.22 -19.78
CA PRO A 106 -33.70 -27.48 -18.84
C PRO A 106 -34.46 -26.50 -17.92
N LEU A 107 -35.16 -25.53 -18.50
CA LEU A 107 -35.84 -24.48 -17.72
C LEU A 107 -36.95 -25.02 -16.81
N ARG A 108 -37.90 -25.75 -17.39
CA ARG A 108 -39.05 -26.32 -16.66
C ARG A 108 -38.62 -27.36 -15.62
N GLY A 109 -37.62 -28.18 -15.93
CA GLY A 109 -37.06 -29.15 -14.99
C GLY A 109 -36.37 -28.47 -13.81
N LEU A 110 -35.61 -27.38 -14.04
CA LEU A 110 -34.99 -26.61 -12.96
C LEU A 110 -36.03 -26.01 -12.00
N PHE A 111 -37.08 -25.36 -12.52
CA PHE A 111 -38.13 -24.80 -11.68
C PHE A 111 -38.93 -25.88 -10.94
N LEU A 112 -39.22 -27.02 -11.59
CA LEU A 112 -39.92 -28.14 -10.94
C LEU A 112 -39.09 -28.72 -9.79
N ARG A 113 -37.80 -28.95 -10.03
CA ARG A 113 -36.88 -29.48 -9.01
C ARG A 113 -36.59 -28.48 -7.90
N ASN A 114 -36.56 -27.18 -8.20
CA ASN A 114 -36.46 -26.16 -7.17
C ASN A 114 -37.75 -26.12 -6.33
N TYR A 115 -38.93 -26.22 -6.95
CA TYR A 115 -40.20 -26.31 -6.24
C TYR A 115 -40.28 -27.57 -5.37
N LEU A 116 -39.80 -28.72 -5.86
CA LEU A 116 -39.66 -29.95 -5.07
C LEU A 116 -38.85 -29.66 -3.80
N LEU A 117 -37.65 -29.08 -3.95
CA LEU A 117 -36.76 -28.77 -2.82
C LEU A 117 -37.39 -27.79 -1.81
N GLN A 118 -38.14 -26.80 -2.28
CA GLN A 118 -38.86 -25.86 -1.40
C GLN A 118 -39.98 -26.56 -0.63
N CYS A 119 -40.74 -27.45 -1.29
CA CYS A 119 -41.82 -28.18 -0.65
C CYS A 119 -41.31 -29.25 0.34
N THR A 120 -40.15 -29.86 0.04
CA THR A 120 -39.57 -30.88 0.91
C THR A 120 -38.74 -30.30 2.06
N ARG A 121 -38.51 -28.97 2.10
CA ARG A 121 -37.65 -28.31 3.08
C ARG A 121 -37.85 -28.82 4.52
N ASN A 122 -39.08 -28.76 5.04
CA ASN A 122 -39.35 -29.08 6.45
C ASN A 122 -39.76 -30.54 6.69
N ILE A 123 -39.57 -31.44 5.72
CA ILE A 123 -39.99 -32.85 5.80
C ILE A 123 -38.86 -33.84 5.47
N LEU A 124 -37.66 -33.33 5.19
CA LEU A 124 -36.48 -34.16 5.01
C LEU A 124 -36.10 -34.79 6.36
N PRO A 125 -35.83 -36.11 6.41
CA PRO A 125 -35.27 -36.74 7.60
C PRO A 125 -34.03 -36.02 8.13
N ASP A 126 -33.97 -35.75 9.44
CA ASP A 126 -32.80 -35.15 10.09
C ASP A 126 -32.56 -35.76 11.48
N ASP A 127 -31.34 -35.60 12.00
CA ASP A 127 -30.97 -36.07 13.33
C ASP A 127 -31.68 -35.17 14.38
N GLY A 128 -32.58 -35.73 15.18
CA GLY A 128 -33.35 -34.98 16.19
C GLY A 128 -34.87 -35.22 16.19
N GLU A 129 -35.40 -35.95 15.20
CA GLU A 129 -36.81 -36.33 15.14
C GLU A 129 -37.10 -37.61 15.94
N GLY A 130 -37.61 -37.46 17.16
CA GLY A 130 -37.73 -38.52 18.17
C GLY A 130 -38.98 -39.41 18.12
N THR A 131 -39.37 -39.96 16.97
CA THR A 131 -40.48 -40.95 16.92
C THR A 131 -40.14 -42.21 16.13
N GLU A 132 -40.30 -43.37 16.77
CA GLU A 132 -40.00 -44.72 16.24
C GLU A 132 -40.81 -45.11 14.98
N GLU A 133 -41.81 -44.31 14.58
CA GLU A 133 -42.71 -44.58 13.44
C GLU A 133 -42.27 -43.94 12.11
N MET A 134 -41.21 -43.14 12.07
CA MET A 134 -40.76 -42.47 10.84
C MET A 134 -39.74 -43.33 10.07
N THR A 135 -39.94 -43.48 8.76
CA THR A 135 -38.94 -44.15 7.89
C THR A 135 -38.00 -43.13 7.24
N GLY A 136 -36.72 -43.52 7.17
CA GLY A 136 -35.66 -42.76 6.51
C GLY A 136 -34.78 -41.99 7.49
N ASP A 137 -33.48 -41.99 7.21
CA ASP A 137 -32.44 -41.33 8.00
C ASP A 137 -31.86 -40.11 7.28
N ILE A 138 -30.95 -39.42 7.95
CA ILE A 138 -30.18 -38.30 7.38
C ILE A 138 -29.43 -38.68 6.08
N ASN A 139 -29.00 -39.93 5.90
CA ASN A 139 -28.34 -40.35 4.66
C ASN A 139 -29.32 -40.33 3.48
N ASP A 140 -30.57 -40.76 3.70
CA ASP A 140 -31.62 -40.66 2.70
C ASP A 140 -31.89 -39.20 2.28
N SER A 141 -31.82 -38.26 3.22
CA SER A 141 -31.91 -36.82 2.93
C SER A 141 -30.72 -36.31 2.11
N ILE A 142 -29.51 -36.70 2.47
CA ILE A 142 -28.29 -36.35 1.73
C ILE A 142 -28.37 -36.90 0.30
N ASP A 143 -28.69 -38.18 0.13
CA ASP A 143 -28.83 -38.82 -1.17
C ASP A 143 -29.93 -38.18 -2.02
N PHE A 144 -31.08 -37.85 -1.41
CA PHE A 144 -32.18 -37.17 -2.09
C PHE A 144 -31.73 -35.80 -2.64
N VAL A 145 -31.08 -34.98 -1.81
CA VAL A 145 -30.65 -33.62 -2.22
C VAL A 145 -29.48 -33.70 -3.20
N LEU A 146 -28.51 -34.60 -3.02
CA LEU A 146 -27.41 -34.81 -3.95
C LEU A 146 -27.90 -35.30 -5.32
N LEU A 147 -28.86 -36.23 -5.35
CA LEU A 147 -29.47 -36.66 -6.60
C LEU A 147 -30.21 -35.51 -7.30
N ASN A 148 -30.95 -34.70 -6.54
CA ASN A 148 -31.61 -33.53 -7.11
C ASN A 148 -30.61 -32.49 -7.62
N PHE A 149 -29.52 -32.25 -6.88
CA PHE A 149 -28.42 -31.38 -7.26
C PHE A 149 -27.75 -31.84 -8.55
N ALA A 150 -27.41 -33.13 -8.67
CA ALA A 150 -26.79 -33.70 -9.86
C ALA A 150 -27.67 -33.50 -11.10
N GLU A 151 -28.97 -33.76 -10.99
CA GLU A 151 -29.91 -33.57 -12.10
C GLU A 151 -30.13 -32.08 -12.42
N MET A 152 -30.24 -31.21 -11.42
CA MET A 152 -30.33 -29.76 -11.65
C MET A 152 -29.06 -29.21 -12.32
N ASN A 153 -27.87 -29.66 -11.92
CA ASN A 153 -26.62 -29.27 -12.55
C ASN A 153 -26.59 -29.73 -14.03
N LYS A 154 -26.96 -30.98 -14.31
CA LYS A 154 -27.07 -31.49 -15.70
C LYS A 154 -28.05 -30.67 -16.54
N LEU A 155 -29.22 -30.32 -16.00
CA LEU A 155 -30.20 -29.49 -16.68
C LEU A 155 -29.65 -28.08 -16.96
N TRP A 156 -28.96 -27.49 -15.99
CA TRP A 156 -28.36 -26.17 -16.12
C TRP A 156 -27.23 -26.14 -17.15
N VAL A 157 -26.37 -27.16 -17.19
CA VAL A 157 -25.34 -27.32 -18.24
C VAL A 157 -25.99 -27.58 -19.61
N ARG A 158 -27.10 -28.31 -19.66
CA ARG A 158 -27.88 -28.52 -20.88
C ARG A 158 -28.46 -27.21 -21.43
N MET A 159 -28.74 -26.21 -20.59
CA MET A 159 -29.12 -24.87 -21.06
C MET A 159 -28.05 -24.23 -21.94
N GLN A 160 -26.76 -24.57 -21.78
CA GLN A 160 -25.71 -24.01 -22.64
C GLN A 160 -25.89 -24.41 -24.10
N HIS A 161 -26.39 -25.63 -24.32
CA HIS A 161 -26.46 -26.31 -25.61
C HIS A 161 -27.85 -26.25 -26.26
N GLN A 162 -28.84 -25.66 -25.61
CA GLN A 162 -30.19 -25.53 -26.17
C GLN A 162 -30.31 -24.33 -27.11
N GLY A 163 -31.09 -24.45 -28.18
CA GLY A 163 -31.34 -23.35 -29.12
C GLY A 163 -30.19 -23.07 -30.10
N HIS A 164 -30.24 -21.92 -30.77
CA HIS A 164 -29.28 -21.58 -31.83
C HIS A 164 -27.95 -21.07 -31.23
N SER A 165 -26.82 -21.37 -31.88
CA SER A 165 -25.49 -20.88 -31.50
C SER A 165 -25.38 -19.35 -31.34
N ARG A 166 -26.19 -18.56 -32.05
CA ARG A 166 -26.13 -17.09 -32.03
C ARG A 166 -26.63 -16.49 -30.72
N ASP A 167 -27.46 -17.22 -29.98
CA ASP A 167 -28.03 -16.78 -28.70
C ASP A 167 -27.19 -17.23 -27.50
N ARG A 168 -25.94 -17.67 -27.71
CA ARG A 168 -25.07 -18.21 -26.64
C ARG A 168 -24.86 -17.21 -25.50
N GLU A 169 -24.52 -15.95 -25.83
CA GLU A 169 -24.29 -14.92 -24.81
C GLU A 169 -25.56 -14.62 -24.01
N LYS A 170 -26.73 -14.60 -24.67
CA LYS A 170 -28.02 -14.45 -23.99
C LYS A 170 -28.28 -15.61 -23.02
N ARG A 171 -27.96 -16.85 -23.43
CA ARG A 171 -28.10 -18.02 -22.56
C ARG A 171 -27.13 -17.99 -21.39
N GLU A 172 -25.90 -17.51 -21.57
CA GLU A 172 -24.95 -17.37 -20.46
C GLU A 172 -25.49 -16.36 -19.42
N LYS A 173 -26.12 -15.25 -19.85
CA LYS A 173 -26.82 -14.32 -18.93
C LYS A 173 -28.00 -14.98 -18.21
N GLU A 174 -28.89 -15.66 -18.95
CA GLU A 174 -30.03 -16.38 -18.34
C GLU A 174 -29.55 -17.48 -17.38
N ARG A 175 -28.49 -18.20 -17.72
CA ARG A 175 -27.87 -19.21 -16.85
C ARG A 175 -27.31 -18.58 -15.58
N GLN A 176 -26.72 -17.39 -15.68
CA GLN A 176 -26.20 -16.66 -14.53
C GLN A 176 -27.32 -16.21 -13.57
N GLU A 177 -28.49 -15.86 -14.08
CA GLU A 177 -29.66 -15.55 -13.25
C GLU A 177 -30.19 -16.81 -12.54
N LEU A 178 -30.21 -17.94 -13.24
CA LEU A 178 -30.80 -19.19 -12.76
C LEU A 178 -29.86 -20.04 -11.89
N ARG A 179 -28.57 -19.69 -11.79
CA ARG A 179 -27.57 -20.43 -10.99
C ARG A 179 -27.98 -20.60 -9.52
N ILE A 180 -28.70 -19.63 -8.96
CA ILE A 180 -29.20 -19.63 -7.58
C ILE A 180 -30.12 -20.83 -7.33
N LEU A 181 -30.91 -21.26 -8.33
CA LEU A 181 -31.79 -22.42 -8.21
C LEU A 181 -31.02 -23.70 -7.91
N VAL A 182 -29.86 -23.87 -8.56
CA VAL A 182 -28.96 -25.02 -8.33
C VAL A 182 -28.28 -24.89 -6.97
N GLY A 183 -27.75 -23.69 -6.64
CA GLY A 183 -27.09 -23.43 -5.35
C GLY A 183 -28.00 -23.61 -4.13
N THR A 184 -29.32 -23.46 -4.30
CA THR A 184 -30.29 -23.71 -3.22
C THR A 184 -30.21 -25.14 -2.68
N ASN A 185 -29.79 -26.13 -3.50
CA ASN A 185 -29.57 -27.49 -3.02
C ASN A 185 -28.41 -27.56 -2.01
N LEU A 186 -27.31 -26.85 -2.28
CA LEU A 186 -26.16 -26.79 -1.37
C LEU A 186 -26.54 -26.08 -0.07
N VAL A 187 -27.32 -25.00 -0.18
CA VAL A 187 -27.88 -24.32 1.01
C VAL A 187 -28.73 -25.28 1.83
N ARG A 188 -29.56 -26.11 1.18
CA ARG A 188 -30.37 -27.10 1.89
C ARG A 188 -29.49 -28.14 2.60
N LEU A 189 -28.42 -28.62 1.97
CA LEU A 189 -27.47 -29.55 2.60
C LEU A 189 -26.80 -28.93 3.84
N SER A 190 -26.44 -27.65 3.80
CA SER A 190 -25.84 -26.96 4.96
C SER A 190 -26.80 -26.73 6.13
N GLN A 191 -28.12 -26.76 5.87
CA GLN A 191 -29.16 -26.56 6.88
C GLN A 191 -29.57 -27.85 7.59
N LEU A 192 -29.02 -29.00 7.18
CA LEU A 192 -29.29 -30.27 7.85
C LEU A 192 -28.40 -30.38 9.09
N GLU A 193 -29.01 -30.46 10.26
CA GLU A 193 -28.29 -30.46 11.54
C GLU A 193 -27.47 -31.75 11.73
N GLY A 194 -27.96 -32.86 11.20
CA GLY A 194 -27.27 -34.15 11.22
C GLY A 194 -26.04 -34.24 10.32
N VAL A 195 -25.73 -33.23 9.50
CA VAL A 195 -24.52 -33.19 8.67
C VAL A 195 -23.33 -32.74 9.52
N ASN A 196 -22.67 -33.72 10.14
CA ASN A 196 -21.40 -33.50 10.82
C ASN A 196 -20.21 -33.45 9.84
N VAL A 197 -19.02 -33.10 10.35
CA VAL A 197 -17.76 -33.01 9.58
C VAL A 197 -17.44 -34.32 8.85
N GLU A 198 -17.69 -35.48 9.47
CA GLU A 198 -17.38 -36.80 8.88
C GLU A 198 -18.29 -37.13 7.70
N LYS A 199 -19.62 -36.96 7.85
CA LYS A 199 -20.60 -37.15 6.77
C LYS A 199 -20.34 -36.17 5.64
N TYR A 200 -19.99 -34.92 5.96
CA TYR A 200 -19.60 -33.95 4.94
C TYR A 200 -18.38 -34.41 4.15
N LYS A 201 -17.32 -34.85 4.84
CA LYS A 201 -16.06 -35.30 4.22
C LYS A 201 -16.21 -36.57 3.38
N GLN A 202 -17.04 -37.53 3.82
CA GLN A 202 -17.15 -38.85 3.18
C GLN A 202 -18.22 -38.91 2.09
N ILE A 203 -19.32 -38.15 2.24
CA ILE A 203 -20.50 -38.30 1.38
C ILE A 203 -20.80 -36.99 0.65
N VAL A 204 -21.06 -35.91 1.38
CA VAL A 204 -21.57 -34.66 0.79
C VAL A 204 -20.57 -34.01 -0.15
N LEU A 205 -19.35 -33.72 0.34
CA LEU A 205 -18.34 -33.03 -0.45
C LEU A 205 -17.89 -33.87 -1.66
N PRO A 206 -17.56 -35.17 -1.53
CA PRO A 206 -17.24 -35.98 -2.71
C PRO A 206 -18.38 -36.03 -3.72
N GLY A 207 -19.63 -36.17 -3.28
CA GLY A 207 -20.79 -36.18 -4.17
C GLY A 207 -21.00 -34.86 -4.93
N VAL A 208 -20.73 -33.72 -4.27
CA VAL A 208 -20.78 -32.41 -4.93
C VAL A 208 -19.61 -32.23 -5.89
N LEU A 209 -18.37 -32.49 -5.44
CA LEU A 209 -17.15 -32.33 -6.24
C LEU A 209 -17.15 -33.22 -7.48
N GLU A 210 -17.68 -34.45 -7.38
CA GLU A 210 -17.86 -35.34 -8.54
C GLU A 210 -18.69 -34.66 -9.63
N GLN A 211 -19.80 -34.01 -9.27
CA GLN A 211 -20.63 -33.30 -10.25
C GLN A 211 -19.92 -32.06 -10.80
N VAL A 212 -19.16 -31.35 -9.99
CA VAL A 212 -18.40 -30.16 -10.41
C VAL A 212 -17.33 -30.54 -11.42
N VAL A 213 -16.51 -31.55 -11.15
CA VAL A 213 -15.44 -31.97 -12.07
C VAL A 213 -16.02 -32.56 -13.35
N ASN A 214 -17.07 -33.39 -13.25
CA ASN A 214 -17.65 -34.07 -14.40
C ASN A 214 -18.49 -33.18 -15.30
N CYS A 215 -18.98 -32.02 -14.84
CA CYS A 215 -19.86 -31.18 -15.66
C CYS A 215 -19.15 -30.49 -16.84
N ARG A 216 -17.82 -30.30 -16.76
CA ARG A 216 -16.96 -29.71 -17.81
C ARG A 216 -17.48 -28.39 -18.40
N ASP A 217 -18.23 -27.61 -17.62
CA ASP A 217 -18.75 -26.29 -18.00
C ASP A 217 -18.15 -25.23 -17.08
N SER A 218 -17.48 -24.24 -17.66
CA SER A 218 -16.71 -23.25 -16.90
C SER A 218 -17.59 -22.38 -16.00
N LEU A 219 -18.74 -21.91 -16.50
CA LEU A 219 -19.69 -21.11 -15.74
C LEU A 219 -20.22 -21.88 -14.52
N ALA A 220 -20.53 -23.16 -14.72
CA ALA A 220 -21.04 -24.01 -13.66
C ALA A 220 -19.99 -24.30 -12.59
N GLN A 221 -18.78 -24.65 -13.01
CA GLN A 221 -17.69 -24.93 -12.09
C GLN A 221 -17.33 -23.73 -11.23
N GLU A 222 -17.24 -22.54 -11.83
CA GLU A 222 -16.91 -21.30 -11.12
C GLU A 222 -17.93 -21.01 -10.01
N TYR A 223 -19.21 -20.95 -10.37
CA TYR A 223 -20.27 -20.67 -9.42
C TYR A 223 -20.41 -21.74 -8.32
N LEU A 224 -20.34 -23.02 -8.69
CA LEU A 224 -20.55 -24.11 -7.73
C LEU A 224 -19.41 -24.18 -6.71
N MET A 225 -18.16 -23.97 -7.14
CA MET A 225 -17.02 -23.95 -6.22
C MET A 225 -17.10 -22.77 -5.24
N GLU A 226 -17.45 -21.57 -5.72
CA GLU A 226 -17.69 -20.42 -4.84
C GLU A 226 -18.87 -20.66 -3.89
N CYS A 227 -19.94 -21.29 -4.38
CA CYS A 227 -21.11 -21.61 -3.57
C CYS A 227 -20.79 -22.59 -2.44
N ILE A 228 -19.93 -23.60 -2.69
CA ILE A 228 -19.44 -24.50 -1.63
C ILE A 228 -18.73 -23.70 -0.53
N ILE A 229 -17.83 -22.78 -0.92
CA ILE A 229 -17.12 -21.91 0.03
C ILE A 229 -18.09 -21.05 0.82
N GLN A 230 -19.09 -20.45 0.18
CA GLN A 230 -20.00 -19.51 0.84
C GLN A 230 -21.00 -20.19 1.79
N VAL A 231 -21.46 -21.40 1.44
CA VAL A 231 -22.61 -22.03 2.08
C VAL A 231 -22.23 -22.92 3.26
N PHE A 232 -21.16 -23.69 3.16
CA PHE A 232 -20.74 -24.61 4.23
C PHE A 232 -19.90 -23.88 5.29
N PRO A 233 -19.93 -24.28 6.56
CA PRO A 233 -19.19 -23.63 7.64
C PRO A 233 -17.67 -23.79 7.51
N ASP A 234 -16.91 -22.93 8.19
CA ASP A 234 -15.44 -22.86 8.11
C ASP A 234 -14.76 -24.12 8.64
N GLU A 235 -15.33 -24.75 9.67
CA GLU A 235 -14.85 -26.01 10.26
C GLU A 235 -14.81 -27.14 9.23
N PHE A 236 -15.73 -27.15 8.28
CA PHE A 236 -15.78 -28.16 7.22
C PHE A 236 -14.64 -27.93 6.23
N HIS A 237 -14.44 -26.68 5.82
CA HIS A 237 -13.37 -26.31 4.90
C HIS A 237 -12.00 -26.66 5.44
N LEU A 238 -11.73 -26.36 6.72
CA LEU A 238 -10.45 -26.69 7.38
C LEU A 238 -10.09 -28.18 7.26
N GLN A 239 -11.08 -29.08 7.39
CA GLN A 239 -10.87 -30.53 7.34
C GLN A 239 -10.83 -31.10 5.92
N THR A 240 -11.22 -30.31 4.92
CA THR A 240 -11.36 -30.74 3.51
C THR A 240 -10.58 -29.89 2.51
N LEU A 241 -9.62 -29.07 2.95
CA LEU A 241 -8.80 -28.22 2.08
C LEU A 241 -8.10 -29.02 0.96
N ASN A 242 -7.45 -30.13 1.30
CA ASN A 242 -6.71 -30.93 0.34
C ASN A 242 -7.61 -31.50 -0.78
N PRO A 243 -8.73 -32.20 -0.48
CA PRO A 243 -9.69 -32.61 -1.51
C PRO A 243 -10.21 -31.44 -2.36
N PHE A 244 -10.59 -30.32 -1.73
CA PHE A 244 -11.15 -29.17 -2.43
C PHE A 244 -10.15 -28.54 -3.41
N LEU A 245 -8.91 -28.31 -2.98
CA LEU A 245 -7.86 -27.70 -3.80
C LEU A 245 -7.36 -28.64 -4.91
N ARG A 246 -7.37 -29.97 -4.67
CA ARG A 246 -7.13 -30.95 -5.75
C ARG A 246 -8.21 -30.86 -6.82
N SER A 247 -9.48 -30.73 -6.43
CA SER A 247 -10.56 -30.52 -7.40
C SER A 247 -10.43 -29.18 -8.14
N CYS A 248 -9.90 -28.12 -7.52
CA CYS A 248 -9.56 -26.87 -8.22
C CYS A 248 -8.56 -27.09 -9.38
N ALA A 249 -7.61 -28.01 -9.22
CA ALA A 249 -6.65 -28.36 -10.25
C ALA A 249 -7.28 -29.12 -11.44
N GLU A 250 -8.40 -29.80 -11.22
CA GLU A 250 -9.14 -30.58 -12.23
C GLU A 250 -10.22 -29.76 -12.97
N LEU A 251 -10.48 -28.51 -12.58
CA LEU A 251 -11.48 -27.66 -13.23
C LEU A 251 -11.09 -27.31 -14.67
N HIS A 252 -12.08 -26.99 -15.48
CA HIS A 252 -11.92 -26.57 -16.87
C HIS A 252 -10.98 -25.35 -16.98
N GLN A 253 -10.16 -25.28 -18.06
CA GLN A 253 -9.09 -24.27 -18.21
C GLN A 253 -9.60 -22.81 -18.15
N HIS A 254 -10.80 -22.54 -18.68
CA HIS A 254 -11.44 -21.22 -18.65
C HIS A 254 -12.09 -20.80 -17.31
N VAL A 255 -12.03 -21.63 -16.26
CA VAL A 255 -12.56 -21.24 -14.93
C VAL A 255 -11.59 -20.26 -14.27
N ASN A 256 -12.11 -19.18 -13.69
CA ASN A 256 -11.30 -18.25 -12.91
C ASN A 256 -10.97 -18.83 -11.52
N VAL A 257 -9.97 -19.72 -11.47
CA VAL A 257 -9.56 -20.40 -10.22
C VAL A 257 -8.98 -19.43 -9.19
N LYS A 258 -8.42 -18.29 -9.65
CA LYS A 258 -7.91 -17.25 -8.75
C LYS A 258 -8.99 -16.79 -7.78
N ASN A 259 -10.17 -16.41 -8.29
CA ASN A 259 -11.25 -15.88 -7.45
C ASN A 259 -11.73 -16.92 -6.41
N ILE A 260 -11.80 -18.19 -6.80
CA ILE A 260 -12.18 -19.30 -5.91
C ILE A 260 -11.19 -19.44 -4.74
N ILE A 261 -9.88 -19.46 -5.05
CA ILE A 261 -8.84 -19.64 -4.03
C ILE A 261 -8.77 -18.41 -3.12
N ILE A 262 -8.82 -17.19 -3.67
CA ILE A 262 -8.83 -15.96 -2.88
C ILE A 262 -10.04 -15.92 -1.95
N ALA A 263 -11.24 -16.25 -2.43
CA ALA A 263 -12.44 -16.28 -1.62
C ALA A 263 -12.33 -17.28 -0.44
N LEU A 264 -11.72 -18.45 -0.66
CA LEU A 264 -11.47 -19.42 0.39
C LEU A 264 -10.46 -18.89 1.42
N ILE A 265 -9.33 -18.32 0.95
CA ILE A 265 -8.29 -17.78 1.83
C ILE A 265 -8.83 -16.61 2.66
N ASP A 266 -9.53 -15.65 2.05
CA ASP A 266 -10.08 -14.50 2.75
C ASP A 266 -11.09 -14.92 3.80
N ARG A 267 -11.92 -15.92 3.52
CA ARG A 267 -12.88 -16.46 4.49
C ARG A 267 -12.18 -17.10 5.68
N LEU A 268 -11.15 -17.92 5.46
CA LEU A 268 -10.38 -18.53 6.53
C LEU A 268 -9.55 -17.50 7.32
N ALA A 269 -9.06 -16.45 6.66
CA ALA A 269 -8.37 -15.35 7.32
C ALA A 269 -9.31 -14.55 8.23
N LEU A 270 -10.58 -14.35 7.83
CA LEU A 270 -11.62 -13.77 8.68
C LEU A 270 -11.98 -14.68 9.86
N PHE A 271 -12.05 -15.99 9.63
CA PHE A 271 -12.28 -16.98 10.68
C PHE A 271 -11.15 -16.96 11.73
N ALA A 272 -9.90 -16.75 11.30
CA ALA A 272 -8.74 -16.62 12.19
C ALA A 272 -8.86 -15.43 13.16
N HIS A 273 -9.51 -14.34 12.74
CA HIS A 273 -9.67 -13.11 13.52
C HIS A 273 -10.90 -13.11 14.43
N ARG A 274 -11.72 -14.17 14.40
CA ARG A 274 -12.97 -14.21 15.16
C ARG A 274 -12.68 -14.60 16.62
N GLU A 275 -12.72 -13.62 17.52
CA GLU A 275 -12.41 -13.79 18.95
C GLU A 275 -13.31 -14.81 19.67
N ASP A 276 -14.59 -14.89 19.29
CA ASP A 276 -15.58 -15.79 19.93
C ASP A 276 -15.64 -17.20 19.29
N GLY A 277 -14.70 -17.54 18.40
CA GLY A 277 -14.67 -18.81 17.68
C GLY A 277 -13.64 -19.81 18.22
N PRO A 278 -13.70 -21.09 17.79
CA PRO A 278 -12.68 -22.09 18.13
C PRO A 278 -11.31 -21.78 17.51
N GLY A 279 -11.20 -20.77 16.65
CA GLY A 279 -9.97 -20.38 15.96
C GLY A 279 -9.47 -21.47 14.99
N ILE A 280 -8.27 -21.26 14.45
CA ILE A 280 -7.62 -22.26 13.58
C ILE A 280 -6.91 -23.30 14.46
N PRO A 281 -7.22 -24.61 14.32
CA PRO A 281 -6.50 -25.67 15.03
C PRO A 281 -5.03 -25.72 14.62
N ALA A 282 -4.11 -25.78 15.59
CA ALA A 282 -2.66 -25.81 15.35
C ALA A 282 -2.18 -27.05 14.54
N GLU A 283 -2.97 -28.12 14.52
CA GLU A 283 -2.69 -29.32 13.73
C GLU A 283 -2.76 -29.04 12.21
N ILE A 284 -3.60 -28.08 11.81
CA ILE A 284 -3.83 -27.75 10.41
C ILE A 284 -2.93 -26.58 10.02
N LYS A 285 -1.78 -26.91 9.45
CA LYS A 285 -0.82 -25.91 8.92
C LYS A 285 -1.34 -25.33 7.61
N LEU A 286 -2.23 -24.34 7.70
CA LEU A 286 -2.87 -23.72 6.54
C LEU A 286 -1.86 -23.21 5.51
N PHE A 287 -0.81 -22.55 5.97
CA PHE A 287 0.19 -21.97 5.08
C PHE A 287 0.86 -23.03 4.20
N ASP A 288 1.36 -24.11 4.81
CA ASP A 288 2.04 -25.20 4.09
C ASP A 288 1.10 -25.86 3.06
N ILE A 289 -0.16 -26.10 3.45
CA ILE A 289 -1.18 -26.70 2.57
C ILE A 289 -1.45 -25.77 1.38
N PHE A 290 -1.77 -24.50 1.64
CA PHE A 290 -2.08 -23.55 0.57
C PHE A 290 -0.87 -23.30 -0.34
N SER A 291 0.33 -23.12 0.22
CA SER A 291 1.55 -22.92 -0.57
C SER A 291 1.79 -24.08 -1.54
N GLN A 292 1.72 -25.33 -1.06
CA GLN A 292 1.93 -26.50 -1.90
C GLN A 292 0.80 -26.70 -2.93
N GLN A 293 -0.45 -26.55 -2.52
CA GLN A 293 -1.60 -26.79 -3.39
C GLN A 293 -1.77 -25.68 -4.43
N VAL A 294 -1.56 -24.41 -4.08
CA VAL A 294 -1.58 -23.29 -5.03
C VAL A 294 -0.50 -23.46 -6.09
N ALA A 295 0.72 -23.86 -5.70
CA ALA A 295 1.77 -24.20 -6.66
C ALA A 295 1.36 -25.35 -7.61
N THR A 296 0.66 -26.36 -7.09
CA THR A 296 0.14 -27.49 -7.89
C THR A 296 -0.95 -27.03 -8.86
N VAL A 297 -1.86 -26.15 -8.42
CA VAL A 297 -2.92 -25.57 -9.26
C VAL A 297 -2.33 -24.70 -10.38
N ILE A 298 -1.30 -23.90 -10.08
CA ILE A 298 -0.61 -23.09 -11.09
C ILE A 298 0.04 -24.01 -12.13
N GLN A 299 0.65 -25.12 -11.72
CA GLN A 299 1.28 -26.08 -12.63
C GLN A 299 0.28 -26.84 -13.51
N SER A 300 -0.96 -27.06 -13.06
CA SER A 300 -1.98 -27.75 -13.87
C SER A 300 -2.62 -26.86 -14.95
N ARG A 301 -2.40 -25.55 -14.87
CA ARG A 301 -2.95 -24.55 -15.79
C ARG A 301 -1.98 -24.30 -16.92
N GLN A 302 -2.49 -24.33 -18.16
CA GLN A 302 -1.66 -24.15 -19.35
C GLN A 302 -1.41 -22.68 -19.70
N ASP A 303 -2.38 -21.81 -19.40
CA ASP A 303 -2.38 -20.40 -19.82
C ASP A 303 -2.99 -19.53 -18.71
N MET A 304 -2.30 -19.44 -17.58
CA MET A 304 -2.67 -18.55 -16.48
C MET A 304 -1.88 -17.24 -16.61
N PRO A 305 -2.55 -16.07 -16.65
CA PRO A 305 -1.87 -14.79 -16.70
C PRO A 305 -0.95 -14.58 -15.48
N SER A 306 0.21 -13.96 -15.69
CA SER A 306 1.20 -13.74 -14.63
C SER A 306 0.65 -12.90 -13.47
N GLU A 307 -0.23 -11.94 -13.76
CA GLU A 307 -0.91 -11.10 -12.76
C GLU A 307 -1.82 -11.93 -11.83
N ASP A 308 -2.41 -13.01 -12.34
CA ASP A 308 -3.25 -13.90 -11.53
C ASP A 308 -2.39 -14.76 -10.59
N ILE A 309 -1.21 -15.17 -11.05
CA ILE A 309 -0.23 -15.88 -10.23
C ILE A 309 0.25 -14.98 -9.07
N VAL A 310 0.59 -13.72 -9.36
CA VAL A 310 1.01 -12.76 -8.31
C VAL A 310 -0.16 -12.43 -7.38
N SER A 311 -1.39 -12.31 -7.88
CA SER A 311 -2.58 -12.10 -7.04
C SER A 311 -2.78 -13.24 -6.02
N LEU A 312 -2.48 -14.48 -6.40
CA LEU A 312 -2.47 -15.62 -5.47
C LEU A 312 -1.37 -15.47 -4.42
N GLN A 313 -0.16 -15.04 -4.80
CA GLN A 313 0.90 -14.76 -3.84
C GLN A 313 0.51 -13.66 -2.86
N VAL A 314 -0.18 -12.60 -3.31
CA VAL A 314 -0.73 -11.56 -2.42
C VAL A 314 -1.65 -12.16 -1.36
N SER A 315 -2.56 -13.06 -1.78
CA SER A 315 -3.45 -13.73 -0.83
C SER A 315 -2.70 -14.64 0.16
N LEU A 316 -1.61 -15.31 -0.28
CA LEU A 316 -0.75 -16.12 0.59
C LEU A 316 0.02 -15.30 1.61
N ILE A 317 0.57 -14.13 1.21
CA ILE A 317 1.18 -13.18 2.17
C ILE A 317 0.13 -12.71 3.17
N ASN A 318 -1.05 -12.30 2.70
CA ASN A 318 -2.12 -11.83 3.59
C ASN A 318 -2.53 -12.92 4.58
N LEU A 319 -2.64 -14.17 4.13
CA LEU A 319 -2.91 -15.33 4.99
C LEU A 319 -1.80 -15.53 6.03
N ALA A 320 -0.53 -15.50 5.62
CA ALA A 320 0.60 -15.66 6.53
C ALA A 320 0.60 -14.55 7.61
N MET A 321 0.43 -13.30 7.20
CA MET A 321 0.40 -12.14 8.09
C MET A 321 -0.78 -12.18 9.06
N LYS A 322 -1.96 -12.58 8.60
CA LYS A 322 -3.19 -12.63 9.40
C LYS A 322 -3.26 -13.82 10.34
N CYS A 323 -2.88 -15.00 9.87
CA CYS A 323 -3.00 -16.24 10.66
C CYS A 323 -1.75 -16.50 11.52
N TYR A 324 -0.57 -16.02 11.11
CA TYR A 324 0.69 -16.28 11.79
C TYR A 324 1.56 -15.01 11.91
N PRO A 325 1.12 -13.96 12.63
CA PRO A 325 1.86 -12.69 12.72
C PRO A 325 3.29 -12.83 13.28
N GLU A 326 3.53 -13.83 14.13
CA GLU A 326 4.84 -14.08 14.75
C GLU A 326 5.85 -14.76 13.80
N ARG A 327 5.37 -15.38 12.72
CA ARG A 327 6.16 -16.23 11.81
C ARG A 327 6.56 -15.48 10.55
N VAL A 328 7.60 -14.64 10.69
CA VAL A 328 8.19 -13.85 9.59
C VAL A 328 8.75 -14.75 8.48
N ASP A 329 9.16 -15.98 8.82
CA ASP A 329 9.68 -16.98 7.89
C ASP A 329 8.67 -17.41 6.83
N TYR A 330 7.37 -17.46 7.15
CA TYR A 330 6.35 -17.76 6.16
C TYR A 330 6.20 -16.67 5.12
N VAL A 331 6.29 -15.41 5.55
CA VAL A 331 6.25 -14.26 4.64
C VAL A 331 7.46 -14.29 3.71
N ASP A 332 8.67 -14.50 4.25
CA ASP A 332 9.88 -14.63 3.43
C ASP A 332 9.79 -15.82 2.45
N LYS A 333 9.16 -16.93 2.85
CA LYS A 333 8.95 -18.08 1.96
C LYS A 333 8.03 -17.76 0.78
N VAL A 334 6.99 -16.95 0.97
CA VAL A 334 6.15 -16.49 -0.15
C VAL A 334 6.94 -15.59 -1.09
N LEU A 335 7.77 -14.70 -0.54
CA LEU A 335 8.64 -13.83 -1.34
C LEU A 335 9.66 -14.65 -2.15
N GLU A 336 10.30 -15.65 -1.52
CA GLU A 336 11.20 -16.60 -2.18
C GLU A 336 10.49 -17.32 -3.34
N SER A 337 9.30 -17.89 -3.09
CA SER A 337 8.51 -18.53 -4.15
C SER A 337 8.11 -17.56 -5.26
N THR A 338 7.86 -16.29 -4.94
CA THR A 338 7.56 -15.25 -5.95
C THR A 338 8.77 -14.98 -6.84
N VAL A 339 9.98 -14.88 -6.27
CA VAL A 339 11.24 -14.75 -7.01
C VAL A 339 11.46 -15.96 -7.92
N GLU A 340 11.27 -17.18 -7.40
CA GLU A 340 11.39 -18.41 -8.19
C GLU A 340 10.39 -18.44 -9.37
N ILE A 341 9.16 -17.98 -9.16
CA ILE A 341 8.15 -17.87 -10.21
C ILE A 341 8.59 -16.88 -11.29
N PHE A 342 9.06 -15.69 -10.92
CA PHE A 342 9.52 -14.69 -11.90
C PHE A 342 10.74 -15.17 -12.68
N ASN A 343 11.70 -15.83 -12.03
CA ASN A 343 12.83 -16.47 -12.71
C ASN A 343 12.38 -17.54 -13.70
N LYS A 344 11.39 -18.36 -13.33
CA LYS A 344 10.84 -19.39 -14.24
C LYS A 344 10.09 -18.80 -15.43
N LEU A 345 9.40 -17.67 -15.22
CA LEU A 345 8.68 -16.95 -16.28
C LEU A 345 9.60 -16.07 -17.14
N ASN A 346 10.89 -15.97 -16.80
CA ASN A 346 11.89 -15.16 -17.50
C ASN A 346 11.45 -13.69 -17.65
N LEU A 347 10.82 -13.15 -16.60
CA LEU A 347 10.44 -11.74 -16.53
C LEU A 347 11.65 -10.93 -16.05
N GLU A 348 12.14 -10.00 -16.87
CA GLU A 348 13.30 -9.18 -16.51
C GLU A 348 12.90 -7.75 -16.15
N HIS A 349 12.04 -7.11 -16.94
CA HIS A 349 11.60 -5.72 -16.71
C HIS A 349 10.08 -5.58 -16.78
N ILE A 350 9.46 -5.29 -15.64
CA ILE A 350 8.02 -5.09 -15.52
C ILE A 350 7.71 -3.59 -15.52
N ALA A 351 7.11 -3.12 -16.62
CA ALA A 351 6.69 -1.72 -16.74
C ALA A 351 5.59 -1.35 -15.73
N THR A 352 5.59 -0.11 -15.26
CA THR A 352 4.62 0.47 -14.31
C THR A 352 3.17 0.32 -14.77
N SER A 353 2.93 0.42 -16.08
CA SER A 353 1.60 0.27 -16.67
C SER A 353 1.06 -1.17 -16.65
N SER A 354 1.92 -2.17 -16.42
CA SER A 354 1.54 -3.58 -16.38
C SER A 354 0.68 -3.91 -15.16
N ALA A 355 -0.32 -4.78 -15.35
CA ALA A 355 -1.11 -5.33 -14.25
C ALA A 355 -0.22 -6.09 -13.24
N VAL A 356 0.84 -6.74 -13.71
CA VAL A 356 1.80 -7.45 -12.86
C VAL A 356 2.54 -6.49 -11.91
N SER A 357 2.94 -5.30 -12.39
CA SER A 357 3.60 -4.30 -11.54
C SER A 357 2.66 -3.82 -10.42
N LYS A 358 1.38 -3.59 -10.74
CA LYS A 358 0.37 -3.19 -9.73
C LYS A 358 0.17 -4.25 -8.65
N GLU A 359 0.07 -5.51 -9.03
CA GLU A 359 -0.06 -6.62 -8.08
C GLU A 359 1.23 -6.85 -7.28
N LEU A 360 2.41 -6.73 -7.89
CA LEU A 360 3.68 -6.82 -7.18
C LEU A 360 3.88 -5.66 -6.19
N THR A 361 3.47 -4.45 -6.57
CA THR A 361 3.46 -3.29 -5.68
C THR A 361 2.53 -3.55 -4.49
N ARG A 362 1.32 -4.09 -4.73
CA ARG A 362 0.39 -4.47 -3.67
C ARG A 362 0.99 -5.55 -2.74
N LEU A 363 1.67 -6.53 -3.32
CA LEU A 363 2.36 -7.61 -2.58
C LEU A 363 3.39 -7.05 -1.61
N LEU A 364 4.26 -6.15 -2.06
CA LEU A 364 5.35 -5.59 -1.25
C LEU A 364 4.88 -4.53 -0.25
N LYS A 365 3.76 -3.85 -0.51
CA LYS A 365 3.15 -2.91 0.45
C LYS A 365 2.61 -3.60 1.69
N ILE A 366 2.07 -4.82 1.57
CA ILE A 366 1.46 -5.53 2.71
C ILE A 366 2.44 -5.70 3.90
N PRO A 367 3.68 -6.23 3.72
CA PRO A 367 4.65 -6.29 4.81
C PRO A 367 4.99 -4.91 5.40
N VAL A 368 5.16 -3.90 4.56
CA VAL A 368 5.50 -2.53 4.98
C VAL A 368 4.38 -1.91 5.83
N ASP A 369 3.13 -2.08 5.43
CA ASP A 369 1.96 -1.53 6.12
C ASP A 369 1.57 -2.31 7.37
N THR A 370 1.86 -3.62 7.42
CA THR A 370 1.41 -4.46 8.53
C THR A 370 2.43 -4.52 9.67
N TYR A 371 3.73 -4.57 9.36
CA TYR A 371 4.76 -4.60 10.41
C TYR A 371 4.98 -3.24 11.05
N ASN A 372 4.69 -2.13 10.36
CA ASN A 372 4.92 -0.75 10.81
C ASN A 372 6.36 -0.45 11.28
N ASN A 373 7.29 -1.34 10.97
CA ASN A 373 8.70 -1.25 11.32
C ASN A 373 9.53 -1.77 10.15
N VAL A 374 10.21 -0.86 9.47
CA VAL A 374 11.04 -1.18 8.31
C VAL A 374 12.20 -2.10 8.67
N LEU A 375 12.67 -2.12 9.92
CA LEU A 375 13.72 -3.05 10.35
C LEU A 375 13.27 -4.51 10.27
N MET A 376 11.99 -4.80 10.53
CA MET A 376 11.45 -6.15 10.35
C MET A 376 11.33 -6.52 8.87
N VAL A 377 10.96 -5.55 8.02
CA VAL A 377 10.89 -5.74 6.56
C VAL A 377 12.28 -6.05 5.99
N LEU A 378 13.34 -5.38 6.47
CA LEU A 378 14.72 -5.63 6.04
C LEU A 378 15.26 -7.00 6.45
N GLN A 379 14.68 -7.64 7.48
CA GLN A 379 15.06 -9.01 7.84
C GLN A 379 14.59 -10.04 6.81
N LEU A 380 13.64 -9.67 5.93
CA LEU A 380 13.19 -10.50 4.82
C LEU A 380 14.26 -10.53 3.73
N LYS A 381 14.93 -11.67 3.61
CA LYS A 381 16.06 -11.86 2.68
C LYS A 381 15.63 -11.74 1.23
N HIS A 382 14.41 -12.17 0.92
CA HIS A 382 13.89 -12.22 -0.45
C HIS A 382 13.06 -10.98 -0.82
N PHE A 383 12.97 -9.98 0.06
CA PHE A 383 12.30 -8.71 -0.25
C PHE A 383 13.11 -7.83 -1.21
N PRO A 384 14.43 -7.57 -1.01
CA PRO A 384 15.21 -6.74 -1.93
C PRO A 384 15.31 -7.29 -3.37
N PRO A 385 15.51 -8.60 -3.62
CA PRO A 385 15.55 -9.13 -4.99
C PRO A 385 14.30 -8.84 -5.82
N LEU A 386 13.12 -8.71 -5.18
CA LEU A 386 11.88 -8.38 -5.90
C LEU A 386 11.88 -6.95 -6.47
N PHE A 387 12.73 -6.05 -5.98
CA PHE A 387 12.88 -4.71 -6.53
C PHE A 387 13.60 -4.73 -7.89
N GLU A 388 14.42 -5.74 -8.17
CA GLU A 388 15.19 -5.81 -9.43
C GLU A 388 14.27 -5.95 -10.66
N TYR A 389 13.10 -6.59 -10.50
CA TYR A 389 12.13 -6.80 -11.58
C TYR A 389 11.28 -5.56 -11.92
N PHE A 390 11.22 -4.58 -11.02
CA PHE A 390 10.50 -3.32 -11.28
C PHE A 390 11.26 -2.46 -12.29
N ASP A 391 10.52 -1.67 -13.05
CA ASP A 391 11.08 -0.53 -13.77
C ASP A 391 11.50 0.60 -12.81
N TYR A 392 12.24 1.58 -13.36
CA TYR A 392 12.72 2.73 -12.61
C TYR A 392 11.60 3.44 -11.82
N GLU A 393 10.47 3.74 -12.46
CA GLU A 393 9.36 4.47 -11.86
C GLU A 393 8.71 3.70 -10.70
N SER A 394 8.43 2.40 -10.87
CA SER A 394 7.87 1.57 -9.79
C SER A 394 8.85 1.42 -8.62
N ARG A 395 10.16 1.23 -8.90
CA ARG A 395 11.20 1.19 -7.85
C ARG A 395 11.26 2.50 -7.07
N LYS A 396 11.22 3.63 -7.77
CA LYS A 396 11.24 4.97 -7.18
C LYS A 396 10.02 5.18 -6.28
N ASN A 397 8.83 4.90 -6.78
CA ASN A 397 7.57 5.01 -6.04
C ASN A 397 7.54 4.10 -4.80
N MET A 398 8.00 2.85 -4.92
CA MET A 398 8.06 1.93 -3.79
C MET A 398 9.12 2.36 -2.76
N SER A 399 10.25 2.92 -3.20
CA SER A 399 11.28 3.47 -2.30
C SER A 399 10.76 4.69 -1.53
N CYS A 400 10.04 5.60 -2.20
CA CYS A 400 9.35 6.73 -1.55
C CYS A 400 8.35 6.23 -0.50
N TYR A 401 7.61 5.16 -0.83
CA TYR A 401 6.64 4.56 0.08
C TYR A 401 7.29 3.99 1.35
N VAL A 402 8.39 3.23 1.19
CA VAL A 402 9.15 2.67 2.32
C VAL A 402 9.73 3.78 3.21
N LEU A 403 10.30 4.83 2.63
CA LEU A 403 10.82 5.96 3.40
C LEU A 403 9.72 6.75 4.11
N SER A 404 8.59 6.99 3.45
CA SER A 404 7.45 7.70 4.06
C SER A 404 6.90 6.92 5.25
N ASN A 405 6.71 5.61 5.11
CA ASN A 405 6.28 4.74 6.21
C ASN A 405 7.29 4.76 7.39
N THR A 406 8.59 4.73 7.10
CA THR A 406 9.64 4.86 8.12
C THR A 406 9.54 6.19 8.88
N LEU A 407 9.27 7.28 8.17
CA LEU A 407 9.11 8.63 8.71
C LEU A 407 7.83 8.75 9.55
N ASP A 408 6.71 8.22 9.07
CA ASP A 408 5.41 8.32 9.75
C ASP A 408 5.42 7.59 11.10
N TYR A 409 6.12 6.46 11.20
CA TYR A 409 6.28 5.70 12.44
C TYR A 409 7.51 6.10 13.27
N ASN A 410 8.30 7.09 12.84
CA ASN A 410 9.54 7.54 13.51
C ASN A 410 10.49 6.39 13.90
N THR A 411 10.67 5.42 13.00
CA THR A 411 11.55 4.26 13.29
C THR A 411 13.01 4.70 13.30
N THR A 412 13.66 4.64 14.45
CA THR A 412 15.08 5.00 14.60
C THR A 412 15.99 3.88 14.11
N ILE A 413 17.01 4.22 13.32
CA ILE A 413 17.97 3.25 12.78
C ILE A 413 19.30 3.40 13.51
N VAL A 414 19.68 2.34 14.22
CA VAL A 414 20.76 2.38 15.23
C VAL A 414 22.06 1.72 14.76
N ALA A 415 22.02 0.87 13.73
CA ALA A 415 23.16 0.07 13.28
C ALA A 415 23.60 0.40 11.85
N GLN A 416 24.90 0.33 11.60
CA GLN A 416 25.50 0.65 10.29
C GLN A 416 25.00 -0.27 9.17
N GLU A 417 24.83 -1.56 9.47
CA GLU A 417 24.35 -2.57 8.51
C GLU A 417 22.91 -2.29 8.06
N GLN A 418 22.05 -1.84 8.99
CA GLN A 418 20.67 -1.47 8.69
C GLN A 418 20.61 -0.24 7.78
N VAL A 419 21.49 0.74 8.01
CA VAL A 419 21.61 1.93 7.14
C VAL A 419 22.07 1.55 5.75
N ASP A 420 23.08 0.68 5.63
CA ASP A 420 23.55 0.21 4.33
C ASP A 420 22.44 -0.53 3.57
N ALA A 421 21.70 -1.42 4.24
CA ALA A 421 20.59 -2.16 3.65
C ALA A 421 19.45 -1.23 3.14
N ILE A 422 19.04 -0.24 3.94
CA ILE A 422 17.98 0.71 3.54
C ILE A 422 18.45 1.58 2.38
N LEU A 423 19.68 2.09 2.43
CA LEU A 423 20.20 2.95 1.37
C LEU A 423 20.39 2.18 0.05
N ASN A 424 20.75 0.90 0.11
CA ASN A 424 20.76 0.03 -1.07
C ASN A 424 19.35 -0.21 -1.64
N LEU A 425 18.37 -0.46 -0.77
CA LEU A 425 16.97 -0.63 -1.17
C LEU A 425 16.42 0.63 -1.84
N VAL A 426 16.78 1.79 -1.30
CA VAL A 426 16.32 3.11 -1.76
C VAL A 426 17.32 3.75 -2.76
N SER A 427 18.15 2.92 -3.39
CA SER A 427 19.21 3.33 -4.34
C SER A 427 18.68 4.23 -5.47
N THR A 428 17.44 4.03 -5.91
CA THR A 428 16.79 4.84 -6.96
C THR A 428 16.56 6.29 -6.56
N LEU A 429 16.41 6.58 -5.27
CA LEU A 429 16.24 7.95 -4.77
C LEU A 429 17.58 8.63 -4.44
N ILE A 430 18.64 7.85 -4.23
CA ILE A 430 19.94 8.36 -3.79
C ILE A 430 20.99 8.41 -4.88
N GLN A 431 20.89 7.60 -5.94
CA GLN A 431 21.89 7.45 -7.00
C GLN A 431 21.23 7.44 -8.39
N ASP A 432 21.92 8.00 -9.38
CA ASP A 432 21.50 7.89 -10.79
C ASP A 432 21.58 6.44 -11.23
N GLN A 433 20.48 5.96 -11.79
CA GLN A 433 20.37 4.58 -12.28
C GLN A 433 20.57 4.54 -13.80
N PRO A 434 21.14 3.46 -14.36
CA PRO A 434 21.40 3.36 -15.79
C PRO A 434 20.11 3.33 -16.64
N ASP A 435 18.98 2.94 -16.05
CA ASP A 435 17.66 2.85 -16.67
C ASP A 435 16.79 4.10 -16.44
N GLN A 436 17.34 5.16 -15.84
CA GLN A 436 16.62 6.40 -15.57
C GLN A 436 16.22 7.09 -16.90
N PRO A 437 14.97 7.54 -17.06
CA PRO A 437 14.54 8.27 -18.25
C PRO A 437 15.34 9.57 -18.42
N THR A 438 15.60 9.95 -19.67
CA THR A 438 16.38 11.15 -20.03
C THR A 438 15.62 12.47 -19.85
N GLU A 439 14.32 12.41 -19.56
CA GLU A 439 13.53 13.61 -19.26
C GLU A 439 13.85 14.10 -17.85
N ASP A 440 14.12 15.39 -17.74
CA ASP A 440 14.33 16.03 -16.43
C ASP A 440 13.01 15.91 -15.62
N PRO A 441 13.07 15.37 -14.40
CA PRO A 441 11.89 15.28 -13.54
C PRO A 441 11.37 16.67 -13.20
N ASP A 442 10.09 16.77 -12.86
CA ASP A 442 9.52 18.01 -12.37
C ASP A 442 10.36 18.52 -11.16
N PRO A 443 10.87 19.76 -11.21
CA PRO A 443 11.67 20.31 -10.12
C PRO A 443 10.95 20.32 -8.76
N GLU A 444 9.62 20.42 -8.72
CA GLU A 444 8.85 20.40 -7.48
C GLU A 444 8.77 18.98 -6.91
N ASP A 445 8.35 18.00 -7.71
CA ASP A 445 8.28 16.59 -7.30
C ASP A 445 9.66 16.08 -6.86
N PHE A 446 10.71 16.40 -7.62
CA PHE A 446 12.07 16.03 -7.25
C PHE A 446 12.52 16.66 -5.94
N ALA A 447 12.12 17.91 -5.66
CA ALA A 447 12.43 18.56 -4.40
C ALA A 447 11.70 17.91 -3.22
N GLU A 448 10.44 17.50 -3.39
CA GLU A 448 9.68 16.77 -2.37
C GLU A 448 10.33 15.43 -2.04
N GLU A 449 10.69 14.65 -3.07
CA GLU A 449 11.37 13.36 -2.91
C GLU A 449 12.71 13.50 -2.17
N GLN A 450 13.54 14.47 -2.57
CA GLN A 450 14.82 14.69 -1.92
C GLN A 450 14.67 15.27 -0.51
N SER A 451 13.59 16.00 -0.25
CA SER A 451 13.21 16.44 1.10
C SER A 451 12.85 15.25 2.00
N LEU A 452 12.17 14.22 1.49
CA LEU A 452 11.94 12.96 2.22
C LEU A 452 13.25 12.30 2.63
N VAL A 453 14.23 12.20 1.71
CA VAL A 453 15.56 11.66 2.02
C VAL A 453 16.27 12.52 3.06
N GLY A 454 16.17 13.85 2.95
CA GLY A 454 16.73 14.79 3.94
C GLY A 454 16.12 14.59 5.34
N ARG A 455 14.80 14.39 5.42
CA ARG A 455 14.11 14.07 6.68
C ARG A 455 14.54 12.72 7.24
N PHE A 456 14.72 11.71 6.38
CA PHE A 456 15.15 10.38 6.77
C PHE A 456 16.51 10.38 7.48
N ILE A 457 17.44 11.27 7.10
CA ILE A 457 18.75 11.41 7.77
C ILE A 457 18.59 11.69 9.27
N HIS A 458 17.53 12.38 9.70
CA HIS A 458 17.29 12.65 11.11
C HIS A 458 16.87 11.42 11.93
N LEU A 459 16.40 10.34 11.27
CA LEU A 459 16.09 9.07 11.92
C LEU A 459 17.32 8.17 12.10
N LEU A 460 18.45 8.53 11.46
CA LEU A 460 19.73 7.85 11.61
C LEU A 460 20.38 8.28 12.94
N HIS A 461 19.94 7.66 14.04
CA HIS A 461 20.42 7.98 15.37
C HIS A 461 20.77 6.72 16.17
N SER A 462 22.00 6.67 16.64
CA SER A 462 22.48 5.70 17.62
C SER A 462 22.83 6.43 18.92
N GLU A 463 22.61 5.77 20.07
CA GLU A 463 23.02 6.30 21.38
C GLU A 463 24.54 6.32 21.52
N ASP A 464 25.23 5.34 20.91
CA ASP A 464 26.68 5.27 20.90
C ASP A 464 27.29 6.25 19.87
N PRO A 465 28.12 7.22 20.30
CA PRO A 465 28.74 8.19 19.41
C PRO A 465 29.65 7.57 18.33
N ASP A 466 30.34 6.47 18.64
CA ASP A 466 31.23 5.79 17.69
C ASP A 466 30.43 5.09 16.60
N GLN A 467 29.36 4.37 16.97
CA GLN A 467 28.40 3.80 16.04
C GLN A 467 27.71 4.88 15.19
N GLN A 468 27.35 6.03 15.77
CA GLN A 468 26.80 7.16 15.03
C GLN A 468 27.77 7.68 13.96
N TYR A 469 29.08 7.76 14.27
CA TYR A 469 30.08 8.15 13.29
C TYR A 469 30.18 7.15 12.12
N LEU A 470 30.08 5.85 12.39
CA LEU A 470 30.05 4.81 11.34
C LEU A 470 28.81 4.93 10.45
N ILE A 471 27.64 5.20 11.04
CA ILE A 471 26.40 5.47 10.31
C ILE A 471 26.56 6.66 9.36
N LEU A 472 27.10 7.78 9.85
CA LEU A 472 27.30 8.98 9.03
C LEU A 472 28.29 8.74 7.88
N ASN A 473 29.34 7.93 8.10
CA ASN A 473 30.27 7.56 7.03
C ASN A 473 29.62 6.69 5.94
N THR A 474 28.83 5.69 6.33
CA THR A 474 28.08 4.87 5.37
C THR A 474 27.08 5.74 4.58
N ALA A 475 26.33 6.60 5.27
CA ALA A 475 25.41 7.54 4.65
C ALA A 475 26.14 8.48 3.66
N ARG A 476 27.31 9.01 4.04
CA ARG A 476 28.14 9.86 3.18
C ARG A 476 28.59 9.17 1.90
N LYS A 477 28.96 7.89 1.98
CA LYS A 477 29.39 7.08 0.84
C LYS A 477 28.25 6.95 -0.17
N HIS A 478 27.05 6.63 0.29
CA HIS A 478 25.86 6.48 -0.54
C HIS A 478 25.37 7.80 -1.14
N PHE A 479 25.19 8.83 -0.33
CA PHE A 479 24.74 10.15 -0.82
C PHE A 479 25.78 10.83 -1.71
N GLY A 480 27.07 10.53 -1.50
CA GLY A 480 28.14 11.03 -2.35
C GLY A 480 28.11 10.54 -3.79
N ALA A 481 27.46 9.41 -4.06
CA ALA A 481 27.27 8.86 -5.39
C ALA A 481 26.02 9.43 -6.11
N GLY A 482 25.27 10.33 -5.47
CA GLY A 482 23.97 10.82 -5.95
C GLY A 482 23.96 11.89 -7.02
N GLY A 483 25.13 12.29 -7.53
CA GLY A 483 25.25 13.34 -8.54
C GLY A 483 24.97 14.76 -8.01
N ASN A 484 25.21 15.77 -8.84
CA ASN A 484 25.18 17.18 -8.42
C ASN A 484 23.78 17.67 -7.99
N GLN A 485 22.71 17.09 -8.56
CA GLN A 485 21.34 17.54 -8.29
C GLN A 485 20.79 17.06 -6.94
N ARG A 486 21.15 15.86 -6.47
CA ARG A 486 20.64 15.28 -5.20
C ARG A 486 21.44 15.75 -3.99
N ILE A 487 22.76 15.89 -4.14
CA ILE A 487 23.65 16.23 -3.02
C ILE A 487 23.28 17.56 -2.35
N ARG A 488 22.66 18.49 -3.08
CA ARG A 488 22.18 19.79 -2.56
C ARG A 488 21.18 19.66 -1.41
N TYR A 489 20.44 18.54 -1.36
CA TYR A 489 19.43 18.27 -0.33
C TYR A 489 19.92 17.29 0.73
N THR A 490 20.72 16.29 0.36
CA THR A 490 21.10 15.19 1.24
C THR A 490 22.35 15.45 2.08
N LEU A 491 23.34 16.17 1.55
CA LEU A 491 24.58 16.44 2.30
C LEU A 491 24.43 17.50 3.41
N PRO A 492 23.62 18.57 3.29
CA PRO A 492 23.49 19.54 4.37
C PRO A 492 22.95 18.95 5.69
N PRO A 493 21.87 18.14 5.71
CA PRO A 493 21.43 17.47 6.93
C PRO A 493 22.51 16.57 7.54
N LEU A 494 23.31 15.90 6.69
CA LEU A 494 24.43 15.07 7.13
C LEU A 494 25.54 15.88 7.81
N VAL A 495 25.84 17.08 7.30
CA VAL A 495 26.81 18.01 7.92
C VAL A 495 26.28 18.50 9.28
N PHE A 496 24.99 18.84 9.38
CA PHE A 496 24.39 19.21 10.66
C PHE A 496 24.40 18.06 11.66
N ALA A 497 24.10 16.84 11.23
CA ALA A 497 24.19 15.64 12.07
C ALA A 497 25.64 15.38 12.54
N ALA A 498 26.63 15.64 11.68
CA ALA A 498 28.03 15.58 12.06
C ALA A 498 28.41 16.62 13.12
N TYR A 499 27.94 17.88 12.99
CA TYR A 499 28.18 18.89 14.02
C TYR A 499 27.49 18.56 15.34
N GLN A 500 26.26 18.06 15.32
CA GLN A 500 25.58 17.57 16.53
C GLN A 500 26.36 16.44 17.22
N LEU A 501 26.91 15.51 16.44
CA LEU A 501 27.77 14.46 16.96
C LEU A 501 29.04 15.03 17.62
N ALA A 502 29.64 16.07 17.05
CA ALA A 502 30.80 16.74 17.65
C ALA A 502 30.48 17.37 19.01
N PHE A 503 29.30 17.98 19.17
CA PHE A 503 28.82 18.46 20.47
C PHE A 503 28.62 17.31 21.47
N ARG A 504 28.09 16.17 21.02
CA ARG A 504 27.91 14.98 21.88
C ARG A 504 29.25 14.41 22.39
N TYR A 505 30.29 14.44 21.56
CA TYR A 505 31.65 14.08 22.00
C TYR A 505 32.19 15.03 23.06
N LYS A 506 31.88 16.33 22.96
CA LYS A 506 32.25 17.31 23.99
C LYS A 506 31.54 17.04 25.31
N GLU A 507 30.25 16.72 25.29
CA GLU A 507 29.51 16.33 26.51
C GLU A 507 30.13 15.09 27.17
N ASN A 508 30.61 14.15 26.37
CA ASN A 508 31.29 12.93 26.82
C ASN A 508 32.80 13.09 27.10
N SER A 509 33.30 14.32 27.16
CA SER A 509 34.71 14.63 27.42
C SER A 509 35.26 14.07 28.74
N SER A 510 34.40 13.87 29.75
CA SER A 510 34.80 13.24 31.01
C SER A 510 35.02 11.73 30.92
N THR A 511 34.48 11.08 29.89
CA THR A 511 34.49 9.61 29.73
C THR A 511 35.43 9.12 28.64
N ASP A 512 35.73 9.94 27.63
CA ASP A 512 36.56 9.55 26.48
C ASP A 512 37.77 10.46 26.35
N ASP A 513 38.96 9.97 26.73
CA ASP A 513 40.23 10.69 26.60
C ASP A 513 40.61 11.04 25.15
N LYS A 514 39.95 10.44 24.14
CA LYS A 514 40.23 10.65 22.72
C LYS A 514 39.20 11.54 22.03
N TRP A 515 38.30 12.19 22.78
CA TRP A 515 37.21 13.01 22.23
C TRP A 515 37.73 14.10 21.26
N GLU A 516 38.86 14.72 21.56
CA GLU A 516 39.45 15.79 20.72
C GLU A 516 39.87 15.29 19.33
N LYS A 517 40.53 14.12 19.27
CA LYS A 517 40.93 13.48 18.01
C LYS A 517 39.72 13.05 17.20
N LYS A 518 38.65 12.62 17.87
CA LYS A 518 37.38 12.26 17.22
C LYS A 518 36.69 13.51 16.65
N CYS A 519 36.64 14.61 17.40
CA CYS A 519 36.15 15.91 16.92
C CYS A 519 36.91 16.38 15.68
N GLN A 520 38.26 16.32 15.68
CA GLN A 520 39.06 16.68 14.50
C GLN A 520 38.70 15.86 13.26
N LYS A 521 38.45 14.55 13.43
CA LYS A 521 38.00 13.67 12.34
C LYS A 521 36.59 14.04 11.84
N ILE A 522 35.70 14.46 12.72
CA ILE A 522 34.34 14.89 12.32
C ILE A 522 34.40 16.19 11.52
N PHE A 523 35.23 17.15 11.93
CA PHE A 523 35.41 18.39 11.17
C PHE A 523 36.09 18.15 9.82
N SER A 524 37.05 17.21 9.72
CA SER A 524 37.62 16.85 8.42
C SER A 524 36.61 16.11 7.53
N PHE A 525 35.75 15.25 8.11
CA PHE A 525 34.60 14.66 7.42
C PHE A 525 33.61 15.72 6.92
N ALA A 526 33.26 16.70 7.75
CA ALA A 526 32.38 17.80 7.38
C ALA A 526 33.00 18.64 6.26
N HIS A 527 34.30 18.97 6.35
CA HIS A 527 35.02 19.69 5.31
C HIS A 527 34.96 18.94 3.97
N GLN A 528 35.31 17.64 3.94
CA GLN A 528 35.23 16.82 2.72
C GLN A 528 33.81 16.72 2.15
N THR A 529 32.80 16.75 3.02
CA THR A 529 31.38 16.74 2.63
C THR A 529 30.97 18.05 2.01
N ILE A 530 31.36 19.18 2.61
CA ILE A 530 31.10 20.52 2.06
C ILE A 530 31.89 20.75 0.77
N SER A 531 33.14 20.30 0.67
CA SER A 531 33.94 20.38 -0.57
C SER A 531 33.29 19.64 -1.74
N ALA A 532 32.51 18.58 -1.49
CA ALA A 532 31.76 17.92 -2.55
C ALA A 532 30.59 18.76 -3.07
N LEU A 533 29.97 19.59 -2.21
CA LEU A 533 28.95 20.55 -2.63
C LEU A 533 29.55 21.69 -3.47
N ILE A 534 30.76 22.13 -3.15
CA ILE A 534 31.49 23.13 -3.96
C ILE A 534 31.71 22.62 -5.38
N LYS A 535 32.14 21.35 -5.51
CA LYS A 535 32.33 20.70 -6.82
C LYS A 535 31.05 20.57 -7.65
N ALA A 536 29.88 20.68 -7.02
CA ALA A 536 28.59 20.70 -7.68
C ALA A 536 28.11 22.12 -8.03
N GLU A 537 29.01 23.10 -8.05
CA GLU A 537 28.75 24.49 -8.46
C GLU A 537 27.71 25.21 -7.56
N LEU A 538 27.59 24.78 -6.30
CA LEU A 538 26.78 25.45 -5.29
C LEU A 538 27.66 26.45 -4.53
N ALA A 539 27.36 27.75 -4.60
CA ALA A 539 28.18 28.78 -3.94
C ALA A 539 27.63 29.19 -2.56
N GLU A 540 26.35 29.51 -2.45
CA GLU A 540 25.77 30.06 -1.21
C GLU A 540 25.66 29.04 -0.08
N LEU A 541 25.28 27.80 -0.41
CA LEU A 541 25.00 26.78 0.59
C LEU A 541 26.28 26.30 1.31
N PRO A 542 27.38 25.96 0.60
CA PRO A 542 28.65 25.63 1.25
C PRO A 542 29.21 26.75 2.10
N LEU A 543 29.07 28.01 1.66
CA LEU A 543 29.47 29.17 2.46
C LEU A 543 28.76 29.18 3.80
N ARG A 544 27.43 29.00 3.83
CA ARG A 544 26.66 28.93 5.08
C ARG A 544 27.09 27.75 5.95
N LEU A 545 27.37 26.59 5.37
CA LEU A 545 27.80 25.38 6.10
C LEU A 545 29.21 25.53 6.69
N PHE A 546 30.15 26.18 5.99
CA PHE A 546 31.46 26.50 6.53
C PHE A 546 31.38 27.51 7.67
N LEU A 547 30.56 28.55 7.54
CA LEU A 547 30.34 29.51 8.62
C LEU A 547 29.73 28.85 9.88
N GLN A 548 28.76 27.95 9.71
CA GLN A 548 28.23 27.17 10.83
C GLN A 548 29.26 26.22 11.42
N GLY A 549 30.11 25.60 10.59
CA GLY A 549 31.22 24.77 11.06
C GLY A 549 32.26 25.56 11.84
N ALA A 550 32.57 26.78 11.42
CA ALA A 550 33.48 27.67 12.13
C ALA A 550 32.94 28.04 13.51
N LEU A 551 31.63 28.33 13.62
CA LEU A 551 30.96 28.55 14.91
C LEU A 551 31.01 27.30 15.79
N ALA A 552 30.64 26.14 15.25
CA ALA A 552 30.66 24.89 16.00
C ALA A 552 32.08 24.54 16.49
N ALA A 553 33.10 24.71 15.65
CA ALA A 553 34.50 24.51 16.05
C ALA A 553 34.91 25.46 17.18
N GLY A 554 34.55 26.75 17.05
CA GLY A 554 34.84 27.77 18.05
C GLY A 554 34.13 27.55 19.39
N GLU A 555 32.93 26.99 19.39
CA GLU A 555 32.19 26.64 20.61
C GLU A 555 32.68 25.36 21.27
N ILE A 556 33.10 24.35 20.49
CA ILE A 556 33.51 23.05 21.05
C ILE A 556 34.84 23.15 21.81
N GLY A 557 35.84 23.81 21.24
CA GLY A 557 37.10 24.08 21.95
C GLY A 557 38.05 22.89 22.10
N PHE A 558 38.32 22.12 21.04
CA PHE A 558 39.33 21.03 21.01
C PHE A 558 40.73 21.53 20.61
N GLU A 559 41.85 20.90 20.99
CA GLU A 559 43.24 21.42 20.80
C GLU A 559 43.56 22.23 19.51
N ASN A 560 43.05 21.81 18.34
CA ASN A 560 43.29 22.48 17.04
C ASN A 560 42.07 23.28 16.50
N HIS A 561 41.13 23.65 17.37
CA HIS A 561 39.86 24.27 16.97
C HIS A 561 40.07 25.62 16.27
N GLU A 562 41.07 26.40 16.68
CA GLU A 562 41.36 27.71 16.11
C GLU A 562 41.80 27.60 14.66
N THR A 563 42.71 26.68 14.35
CA THR A 563 43.18 26.44 12.98
C THR A 563 42.06 25.93 12.08
N VAL A 564 41.23 24.99 12.56
CA VAL A 564 40.09 24.47 11.79
C VAL A 564 39.05 25.57 11.54
N ALA A 565 38.74 26.38 12.56
CA ALA A 565 37.81 27.50 12.41
C ALA A 565 38.35 28.56 11.44
N TYR A 566 39.66 28.83 11.46
CA TYR A 566 40.31 29.76 10.54
C TYR A 566 40.25 29.23 9.10
N GLU A 567 40.55 27.94 8.91
CA GLU A 567 40.47 27.28 7.61
C GLU A 567 39.05 27.37 7.03
N PHE A 568 38.02 27.08 7.83
CA PHE A 568 36.62 27.17 7.39
C PHE A 568 36.22 28.60 7.01
N MET A 569 36.65 29.60 7.79
CA MET A 569 36.44 31.00 7.47
C MET A 569 37.17 31.40 6.17
N SER A 570 38.41 30.96 5.99
CA SER A 570 39.19 31.21 4.78
C SER A 570 38.53 30.59 3.55
N GLN A 571 38.04 29.36 3.64
CA GLN A 571 37.31 28.69 2.55
C GLN A 571 36.00 29.43 2.22
N ALA A 572 35.27 29.91 3.24
CA ALA A 572 34.07 30.73 3.03
C ALA A 572 34.40 32.06 2.31
N PHE A 573 35.53 32.68 2.62
CA PHE A 573 36.02 33.87 1.90
C PHE A 573 36.40 33.56 0.45
N SER A 574 37.10 32.45 0.19
CA SER A 574 37.43 32.03 -1.17
C SER A 574 36.17 31.82 -2.00
N LEU A 575 35.15 31.13 -1.47
CA LEU A 575 33.86 30.97 -2.15
C LEU A 575 33.14 32.30 -2.42
N TYR A 576 33.22 33.24 -1.47
CA TYR A 576 32.66 34.56 -1.65
C TYR A 576 33.36 35.35 -2.77
N GLU A 577 34.69 35.27 -2.88
CA GLU A 577 35.46 36.02 -3.87
C GLU A 577 35.39 35.40 -5.27
N ASP A 578 35.39 34.06 -5.36
CA ASP A 578 35.52 33.33 -6.63
C ASP A 578 34.16 33.01 -7.28
N GLU A 579 33.15 32.59 -6.50
CA GLU A 579 31.91 31.99 -7.04
C GLU A 579 30.67 32.90 -6.93
N ILE A 580 30.59 33.76 -5.90
CA ILE A 580 29.39 34.60 -5.67
C ILE A 580 29.51 35.90 -6.45
N SER A 581 28.80 36.00 -7.58
CA SER A 581 28.81 37.19 -8.46
C SER A 581 27.60 38.11 -8.29
N ASP A 582 26.44 37.59 -7.84
CA ASP A 582 25.24 38.43 -7.67
C ASP A 582 25.41 39.45 -6.53
N SER A 583 25.09 40.72 -6.82
CA SER A 583 25.30 41.82 -5.88
C SER A 583 24.48 41.71 -4.59
N LYS A 584 23.27 41.13 -4.62
CA LYS A 584 22.46 40.94 -3.41
C LYS A 584 22.99 39.76 -2.60
N ALA A 585 23.34 38.66 -3.28
CA ALA A 585 23.97 37.49 -2.66
C ALA A 585 25.31 37.85 -2.02
N GLN A 586 26.15 38.66 -2.67
CA GLN A 586 27.41 39.16 -2.11
C GLN A 586 27.18 39.95 -0.82
N LEU A 587 26.22 40.88 -0.80
CA LEU A 587 25.90 41.65 0.41
C LEU A 587 25.40 40.74 1.54
N ALA A 588 24.53 39.78 1.23
CA ALA A 588 24.02 38.82 2.21
C ALA A 588 25.15 37.94 2.77
N ALA A 589 26.02 37.42 1.90
CA ALA A 589 27.16 36.59 2.26
C ALA A 589 28.15 37.35 3.14
N ILE A 590 28.60 38.55 2.74
CA ILE A 590 29.56 39.32 3.55
C ILE A 590 28.96 39.77 4.89
N THR A 591 27.68 40.11 4.93
CA THR A 591 26.98 40.44 6.18
C THR A 591 26.94 39.23 7.10
N LEU A 592 26.69 38.03 6.56
CA LEU A 592 26.68 36.80 7.32
C LEU A 592 28.09 36.40 7.80
N ILE A 593 29.12 36.57 6.97
CA ILE A 593 30.53 36.36 7.36
C ILE A 593 30.89 37.28 8.53
N ILE A 594 30.59 38.58 8.42
CA ILE A 594 30.87 39.55 9.48
C ILE A 594 30.11 39.21 10.77
N GLY A 595 28.81 38.89 10.67
CA GLY A 595 28.01 38.54 11.84
C GLY A 595 28.43 37.21 12.49
N THR A 596 28.91 36.25 11.69
CA THR A 596 29.48 35.00 12.18
C THR A 596 30.77 35.27 12.94
N PHE A 597 31.68 36.03 12.32
CA PHE A 597 32.96 36.36 12.90
C PHE A 597 32.84 37.21 14.18
N GLU A 598 31.86 38.11 14.27
CA GLU A 598 31.55 38.86 15.49
C GLU A 598 31.17 37.95 16.68
N ARG A 599 30.48 36.83 16.40
CA ARG A 599 30.08 35.87 17.45
C ARG A 599 31.20 34.94 17.88
N MET A 600 32.20 34.74 17.04
CA MET A 600 33.33 33.88 17.33
C MET A 600 34.23 34.49 18.41
N ARG A 601 34.74 33.64 19.30
CA ARG A 601 35.63 34.04 20.41
C ARG A 601 36.95 33.26 20.43
N CYS A 602 37.15 32.40 19.44
CA CYS A 602 38.20 31.39 19.44
C CYS A 602 39.52 31.85 18.82
N PHE A 603 39.58 33.03 18.21
CA PHE A 603 40.78 33.51 17.52
C PHE A 603 41.68 34.36 18.42
N SER A 604 42.98 34.06 18.38
CA SER A 604 44.07 34.94 18.83
C SER A 604 44.13 36.21 17.97
N GLU A 605 44.77 37.27 18.45
CA GLU A 605 44.91 38.52 17.68
C GLU A 605 45.67 38.28 16.35
N GLU A 606 46.59 37.30 16.32
CA GLU A 606 47.35 36.92 15.12
C GLU A 606 46.46 36.44 13.97
N ASN A 607 45.43 35.63 14.27
CA ASN A 607 44.46 35.14 13.29
C ASN A 607 43.26 36.08 13.12
N HIS A 608 42.92 36.85 14.16
CA HIS A 608 41.77 37.74 14.17
C HIS A 608 42.01 39.04 13.39
N GLU A 609 43.23 39.63 13.41
CA GLU A 609 43.54 40.84 12.64
C GLU A 609 43.46 40.66 11.10
N PRO A 610 44.02 39.59 10.50
CA PRO A 610 43.90 39.32 9.07
C PRO A 610 42.44 39.21 8.62
N LEU A 611 41.61 38.44 9.34
CA LEU A 611 40.19 38.26 9.00
C LEU A 611 39.38 39.55 9.09
N ARG A 612 39.63 40.41 10.11
CA ARG A 612 39.01 41.75 10.19
C ARG A 612 39.35 42.61 8.99
N THR A 613 40.63 42.62 8.62
CA THR A 613 41.13 43.42 7.50
C THR A 613 40.53 42.91 6.19
N GLN A 614 40.45 41.59 6.03
CA GLN A 614 39.81 40.95 4.88
C GLN A 614 38.31 41.27 4.80
N CYS A 615 37.57 41.21 5.91
CA CYS A 615 36.16 41.66 5.98
C CYS A 615 36.01 43.11 5.48
N ALA A 616 36.86 44.02 5.99
CA ALA A 616 36.81 45.43 5.63
C ALA A 616 37.18 45.68 4.15
N LEU A 617 38.13 44.91 3.62
CA LEU A 617 38.50 44.95 2.20
C LEU A 617 37.37 44.41 1.32
N ALA A 618 36.80 43.25 1.65
CA ALA A 618 35.68 42.64 0.93
C ALA A 618 34.45 43.57 0.91
N ALA A 619 34.08 44.16 2.06
CA ALA A 619 33.01 45.16 2.16
C ALA A 619 33.30 46.41 1.29
N SER A 620 34.57 46.79 1.16
CA SER A 620 34.99 47.93 0.33
C SER A 620 35.06 47.61 -1.16
N LYS A 621 35.09 46.34 -1.57
CA LYS A 621 35.13 45.93 -2.98
C LYS A 621 33.73 45.77 -3.61
N LEU A 622 32.66 45.88 -2.81
CA LEU A 622 31.29 45.82 -3.32
C LEU A 622 31.03 46.91 -4.37
N LEU A 623 30.37 46.53 -5.47
CA LEU A 623 30.15 47.39 -6.63
C LEU A 623 29.11 48.50 -6.36
N LYS A 624 27.99 48.15 -5.72
CA LYS A 624 26.92 49.10 -5.44
C LYS A 624 27.24 49.95 -4.22
N LYS A 625 27.24 51.28 -4.39
CA LYS A 625 27.54 52.24 -3.32
C LYS A 625 26.67 52.09 -2.06
N PRO A 626 25.34 51.85 -2.15
CA PRO A 626 24.53 51.62 -0.96
C PRO A 626 24.96 50.37 -0.18
N ASP A 627 25.21 49.28 -0.89
CA ASP A 627 25.59 47.99 -0.30
C ASP A 627 27.01 48.06 0.31
N GLN A 628 27.93 48.73 -0.39
CA GLN A 628 29.28 49.05 0.09
C GLN A 628 29.24 49.88 1.38
N CYS A 629 28.38 50.91 1.43
CA CYS A 629 28.21 51.77 2.60
C CYS A 629 27.68 50.96 3.81
N ARG A 630 26.67 50.13 3.59
CA ARG A 630 26.09 49.25 4.62
C ARG A 630 27.10 48.24 5.15
N ALA A 631 27.79 47.52 4.27
CA ALA A 631 28.79 46.53 4.67
C ALA A 631 29.95 47.14 5.47
N VAL A 632 30.50 48.27 5.01
CA VAL A 632 31.59 48.98 5.71
C VAL A 632 31.13 49.51 7.07
N SER A 633 29.87 49.94 7.19
CA SER A 633 29.30 50.37 8.47
C SER A 633 29.14 49.20 9.45
N ILE A 634 28.83 48.00 8.96
CA ILE A 634 28.72 46.79 9.79
C ILE A 634 30.11 46.32 10.23
N CYS A 635 31.13 46.40 9.36
CA CYS A 635 32.52 46.10 9.74
C CYS A 635 33.02 46.89 10.95
N ALA A 636 32.45 48.07 11.24
CA ALA A 636 32.82 48.84 12.42
C ALA A 636 32.59 48.06 13.73
N HIS A 637 31.57 47.18 13.80
CA HIS A 637 31.32 46.34 14.97
C HIS A 637 32.45 45.35 15.24
N LEU A 638 33.14 44.85 14.21
CA LEU A 638 34.30 43.96 14.40
C LEU A 638 35.47 44.60 15.16
N PHE A 639 35.55 45.93 15.14
CA PHE A 639 36.58 46.70 15.86
C PHE A 639 36.08 47.25 17.21
N TRP A 640 34.86 46.89 17.63
CA TRP A 640 34.26 47.34 18.89
C TRP A 640 33.69 46.21 19.76
N SER A 641 32.95 45.26 19.17
CA SER A 641 32.28 44.15 19.85
C SER A 641 32.89 42.77 19.58
N GLY A 642 33.88 42.67 18.68
CA GLY A 642 34.65 41.44 18.47
C GLY A 642 35.41 41.02 19.73
N ARG A 643 35.54 39.71 19.98
CA ARG A 643 36.20 39.16 21.17
C ARG A 643 37.38 38.29 20.76
N SER A 644 38.54 38.53 21.38
CA SER A 644 39.75 37.73 21.15
C SER A 644 40.16 36.97 22.42
N THR A 645 40.80 35.81 22.23
CA THR A 645 41.32 34.95 23.31
C THR A 645 42.41 35.64 24.13
N ASP A 646 43.27 36.45 23.49
CA ASP A 646 44.39 37.15 24.14
C ASP A 646 43.95 38.21 25.18
N LYS A 647 42.68 38.63 25.14
CA LYS A 647 42.07 39.56 26.11
C LYS A 647 41.06 38.87 27.04
N ASN A 648 41.22 37.57 27.30
CA ASN A 648 40.28 36.77 28.12
C ASN A 648 38.81 36.85 27.66
N GLY A 649 38.57 37.09 26.36
CA GLY A 649 37.22 37.25 25.81
C GLY A 649 36.59 38.63 26.02
N GLU A 650 37.36 39.64 26.43
CA GLU A 650 36.91 41.03 26.47
C GLU A 650 36.71 41.61 25.06
N GLU A 651 35.80 42.57 24.96
CA GLU A 651 35.45 43.25 23.71
C GLU A 651 36.59 44.15 23.25
N ILE A 652 36.96 44.05 21.98
CA ILE A 652 38.01 44.86 21.37
C ILE A 652 37.47 46.28 21.21
N ARG A 653 37.85 47.21 22.09
CA ARG A 653 37.43 48.62 22.01
C ARG A 653 38.43 49.49 21.25
N ASP A 654 38.53 49.32 19.92
CA ASP A 654 39.36 50.20 19.08
C ASP A 654 38.53 51.34 18.46
N GLY A 655 38.36 52.43 19.22
CA GLY A 655 37.58 53.57 18.79
C GLY A 655 38.13 54.29 17.55
N LYS A 656 39.43 54.18 17.27
CA LYS A 656 40.05 54.84 16.11
C LYS A 656 39.65 54.12 14.81
N ARG A 657 39.78 52.80 14.77
CA ARG A 657 39.37 51.99 13.59
C ARG A 657 37.86 52.05 13.35
N VAL A 658 37.04 52.08 14.40
CA VAL A 658 35.59 52.33 14.29
C VAL A 658 35.29 53.65 13.58
N MET A 659 35.95 54.73 14.00
CA MET A 659 35.80 56.04 13.36
C MET A 659 36.29 56.06 11.91
N GLU A 660 37.33 55.30 11.57
CA GLU A 660 37.80 55.17 10.19
C GLU A 660 36.77 54.46 9.30
N CYS A 661 36.17 53.36 9.77
CA CYS A 661 35.08 52.67 9.09
C CYS A 661 33.87 53.59 8.87
N LEU A 662 33.42 54.31 9.90
CA LEU A 662 32.27 55.22 9.81
C LEU A 662 32.55 56.42 8.90
N LYS A 663 33.76 57.01 8.95
CA LYS A 663 34.16 58.07 8.01
C LYS A 663 34.22 57.56 6.57
N LYS A 664 34.68 56.32 6.36
CA LYS A 664 34.72 55.69 5.04
C LYS A 664 33.30 55.42 4.53
N ALA A 665 32.40 54.91 5.37
CA ALA A 665 30.99 54.74 5.04
C ALA A 665 30.32 56.07 4.66
N LEU A 666 30.59 57.15 5.39
CA LEU A 666 30.09 58.49 5.08
C LEU A 666 30.60 59.00 3.71
N LYS A 667 31.90 58.81 3.42
CA LYS A 667 32.46 59.14 2.09
C LYS A 667 31.77 58.37 0.97
N ILE A 668 31.42 57.10 1.20
CA ILE A 668 30.72 56.25 0.22
C ILE A 668 29.26 56.70 0.06
N ALA A 669 28.56 57.04 1.15
CA ALA A 669 27.20 57.58 1.10
C ALA A 669 27.12 58.90 0.31
N ASN A 670 28.12 59.78 0.47
CA ASN A 670 28.27 61.01 -0.32
C ASN A 670 28.47 60.75 -1.83
N GLN A 671 28.97 59.58 -2.22
CA GLN A 671 29.14 59.18 -3.62
C GLN A 671 27.88 58.52 -4.19
N CYS A 672 26.81 58.36 -3.41
CA CYS A 672 25.54 57.87 -3.89
C CYS A 672 24.81 58.98 -4.65
N MET A 673 24.39 58.69 -5.89
CA MET A 673 23.77 59.67 -6.78
C MET A 673 22.27 59.87 -6.52
N ASP A 674 21.58 58.86 -5.97
CA ASP A 674 20.16 58.93 -5.65
C ASP A 674 19.95 59.64 -4.30
N PRO A 675 19.32 60.84 -4.26
CA PRO A 675 19.13 61.60 -3.03
C PRO A 675 18.28 60.87 -1.98
N SER A 676 17.30 60.06 -2.39
CA SER A 676 16.41 59.36 -1.47
C SER A 676 17.17 58.25 -0.71
N LEU A 677 17.89 57.42 -1.47
CA LEU A 677 18.76 56.38 -0.90
C LEU A 677 19.92 56.98 -0.10
N GLN A 678 20.48 58.11 -0.54
CA GLN A 678 21.54 58.81 0.19
C GLN A 678 21.08 59.28 1.57
N VAL A 679 19.89 59.89 1.68
CA VAL A 679 19.32 60.29 2.97
C VAL A 679 19.08 59.07 3.86
N GLN A 680 18.56 57.97 3.30
CA GLN A 680 18.40 56.73 4.04
C GLN A 680 19.74 56.21 4.61
N LEU A 681 20.81 56.20 3.80
CA LEU A 681 22.14 55.78 4.24
C LEU A 681 22.70 56.69 5.33
N PHE A 682 22.46 58.01 5.28
CA PHE A 682 22.87 58.91 6.36
C PHE A 682 22.14 58.63 7.67
N ILE A 683 20.84 58.30 7.62
CA ILE A 683 20.08 57.88 8.80
C ILE A 683 20.63 56.56 9.35
N GLU A 684 20.91 55.58 8.49
CA GLU A 684 21.53 54.31 8.89
C GLU A 684 22.90 54.52 9.55
N ILE A 685 23.76 55.38 8.98
CA ILE A 685 25.06 55.74 9.55
C ILE A 685 24.88 56.46 10.89
N LEU A 686 23.97 57.44 10.97
CA LEU A 686 23.69 58.19 12.20
C LEU A 686 23.26 57.25 13.33
N ASN A 687 22.37 56.29 13.05
CA ASN A 687 21.96 55.28 14.01
C ASN A 687 23.15 54.45 14.51
N ARG A 688 24.14 54.15 13.66
CA ARG A 688 25.38 53.48 14.09
C ARG A 688 26.27 54.40 14.94
N TYR A 689 26.38 55.68 14.61
CA TYR A 689 27.07 56.65 15.47
C TYR A 689 26.43 56.75 16.85
N VAL A 690 25.09 56.78 16.93
CA VAL A 690 24.36 56.76 18.20
C VAL A 690 24.65 55.49 18.97
N CYS A 691 24.63 54.32 18.32
CA CYS A 691 24.94 53.05 18.96
C CYS A 691 26.34 53.01 19.59
N PHE A 692 27.37 53.52 18.89
CA PHE A 692 28.72 53.59 19.45
C PHE A 692 28.90 54.70 20.49
N TYR A 693 28.13 55.79 20.38
CA TYR A 693 28.10 56.86 21.38
C TYR A 693 27.49 56.37 22.71
N GLU A 694 26.39 55.63 22.65
CA GLU A 694 25.76 55.00 23.84
C GLU A 694 26.67 53.96 24.50
N ARG A 695 27.53 53.29 23.72
CA ARG A 695 28.54 52.34 24.23
C ARG A 695 29.82 53.01 24.74
N GLU A 696 29.78 54.32 25.02
CA GLU A 696 30.88 55.12 25.57
C GLU A 696 32.19 55.08 24.73
N ASN A 697 32.08 55.14 23.40
CA ASN A 697 33.26 55.26 22.56
C ASN A 697 33.86 56.68 22.62
N ASP A 698 34.97 56.85 23.36
CA ASP A 698 35.69 58.12 23.53
C ASP A 698 36.09 58.82 22.21
N ALA A 699 36.22 58.05 21.12
CA ALA A 699 36.54 58.58 19.80
C ALA A 699 35.33 59.20 19.08
N VAL A 700 34.10 58.82 19.47
CA VAL A 700 32.84 59.34 18.93
C VAL A 700 32.38 60.54 19.77
N ARG A 701 32.74 61.75 19.34
CA ARG A 701 32.34 62.99 20.04
C ARG A 701 30.98 63.51 19.56
N GLN A 702 30.28 64.25 20.43
CA GLN A 702 29.02 64.95 20.13
C GLN A 702 29.08 65.80 18.84
N LYS A 703 30.24 66.39 18.53
CA LYS A 703 30.49 67.12 17.28
C LYS A 703 30.32 66.25 16.03
N ASN A 704 30.64 64.95 16.07
CA ASN A 704 30.49 64.05 14.92
C ASN A 704 29.02 63.67 14.68
N VAL A 705 28.18 63.71 15.72
CA VAL A 705 26.73 63.44 15.65
C VAL A 705 25.99 64.69 15.16
N CYS A 706 26.40 65.89 15.60
CA CYS A 706 25.75 67.15 15.22
C CYS A 706 26.29 67.78 13.91
N ALA A 707 27.52 67.49 13.47
CA ALA A 707 28.13 68.18 12.31
C ALA A 707 27.54 67.81 10.94
N ASN A 708 26.79 66.70 10.84
CA ASN A 708 26.15 66.29 9.57
C ASN A 708 25.03 67.24 9.12
N GLN A 709 24.57 68.16 9.98
CA GLN A 709 23.65 69.22 9.61
C GLN A 709 24.33 70.51 9.10
N CYS A 710 25.64 70.71 9.31
CA CYS A 710 26.28 72.00 9.07
C CYS A 710 27.22 72.08 7.85
N GLU A 711 27.68 70.95 7.28
CA GLU A 711 28.57 70.99 6.12
C GLU A 711 27.83 71.18 4.78
N GLN A 712 26.54 70.85 4.71
CA GLN A 712 25.72 71.07 3.50
C GLN A 712 25.37 72.56 3.33
N ASP A 713 25.18 73.30 4.43
CA ASP A 713 24.92 74.75 4.41
C ASP A 713 26.16 75.59 4.06
N ARG A 714 27.38 75.03 4.16
CA ARG A 714 28.62 75.75 3.81
C ARG A 714 29.06 75.57 2.36
N ARG A 715 28.41 74.72 1.57
CA ARG A 715 28.67 74.59 0.12
C ARG A 715 27.69 75.35 -0.77
N ASN A 716 26.64 75.93 -0.19
CA ASN A 716 25.64 76.74 -0.88
C ASN A 716 25.71 78.25 -0.54
N ASN A 717 26.86 78.74 -0.05
CA ASN A 717 27.15 80.17 0.10
C ASN A 717 28.48 80.54 -0.54
#